data_AF-A0A369XNA7-F1
#
_entry.id   AF-A0A369XNA7-F1
#
_cell.length_a   1.000
_cell.length_b   1.000
_cell.length_c   1.000
_cell.angle_alpha   90.00
_cell.angle_beta   90.00
_cell.angle_gamma   90.00
#
_symmetry.space_group_name_H-M   'P 1'
#
loop_
_entity.id
_entity.type
_entity.pdbx_description
1 polymer ?
#
loop_
_entity_poly.entity_id
_entity_poly.type
_entity_poly.pdbx_seq_one_letter_code
_entity_poly.pdbx_strand_id
1 'polypeptide(L)'
;MSTFTIRVTSSATNAAGTAFGQQPDLGAPSYLDMIVSGSNDPSIPNGVYDAYCLNPFININLSPKVYGADGYAGNTPVSFQPIGFASLTTAQVGQVNWLLAQNFASDPKFFGQFNYGEVQLAIWRIVGFTAAQVAGEAGLQPFLTDNYRNVVDPTDIDFLVSSAESAVASGNGVLPADAFFTAVIDPTGNVQPLIVQLQSAKLGNFVWLDADADGIQDGEETGVDQVIVELWSNGLKVASTVTGDDYSTAAVEQGYYQFTGLAAGDYQVKFIAPSGQWFTTQDANGNSQDAEDSDANQADGLSQVVTLAAGQSNQTIDAGLVAAQPAAINGYVYCDDDNDGVKDGGEAGLSGVTVTLSGTDDLGQTVNATATTDGNGYYEFTGLRPGSYTVTETTQPADKLDGKDTAGNPGGGTASNEVISNIVLTPGLVSNDNNFGEILPAKLSGYVYEDAGDDGLRNNETAISGVTVTLSGTDDLGQAVSGTALTNAAGYYEFVNLRPGTYTVTETQPSAYVDGKDTAGSSGGSNASNDILSAIPLAAGQHSQENNFGELPKAAINGYVYCDDDNDGVKDGGEAGLSGVTVTLSGTDDLGQTVNATATTDGNGYYEFTGLRPGSYTVTETTQPADKLDGKDTAGNPGGGTASNEVISNIVLTPGLVSNDNNFGEILPAKLSGYV
;
A
#
# COMPACT_ATOMS: atom_id res chain seq x y z
N MET A 1 -3.00 -59.13 22.73
CA MET A 1 -1.99 -60.17 22.49
C MET A 1 -2.28 -60.82 21.15
N SER A 2 -1.62 -60.36 20.10
CA SER A 2 -1.56 -61.03 18.81
C SER A 2 -0.39 -62.02 18.88
N THR A 3 -0.69 -63.32 18.96
CA THR A 3 0.34 -64.35 18.83
C THR A 3 0.60 -64.57 17.35
N PHE A 4 1.77 -64.14 16.87
CA PHE A 4 2.23 -64.42 15.51
C PHE A 4 3.40 -65.40 15.53
N THR A 5 3.54 -66.15 14.46
CA THR A 5 4.60 -67.13 14.27
C THR A 5 5.74 -66.49 13.50
N ILE A 6 6.94 -66.53 14.10
CA ILE A 6 8.20 -66.16 13.45
C ILE A 6 8.95 -67.43 13.05
N ARG A 7 9.39 -67.50 11.80
CA ARG A 7 10.30 -68.54 11.29
C ARG A 7 11.54 -67.87 10.69
N VAL A 8 12.73 -68.30 11.10
CA VAL A 8 14.01 -67.84 10.54
C VAL A 8 14.57 -68.91 9.61
N THR A 9 14.91 -68.51 8.39
CA THR A 9 15.54 -69.37 7.37
C THR A 9 16.89 -68.79 6.95
N SER A 10 17.82 -69.65 6.51
CA SER A 10 18.99 -69.16 5.79
C SER A 10 18.51 -68.53 4.48
N SER A 11 19.11 -67.41 4.06
CA SER A 11 18.83 -66.71 2.79
C SER A 11 18.96 -67.59 1.53
N ALA A 12 19.47 -68.83 1.67
CA ALA A 12 19.55 -69.84 0.61
C ALA A 12 18.27 -70.71 0.43
N THR A 13 17.22 -70.58 1.25
CA THR A 13 16.07 -71.51 1.22
C THR A 13 14.72 -70.83 1.45
N ASN A 14 13.74 -71.12 0.60
CA ASN A 14 12.37 -70.57 0.72
C ASN A 14 11.53 -71.27 1.81
N ALA A 15 10.28 -70.82 1.98
CA ALA A 15 9.31 -71.35 2.95
C ALA A 15 9.08 -72.89 2.87
N ALA A 16 9.41 -73.55 1.75
CA ALA A 16 9.31 -74.99 1.59
C ALA A 16 10.62 -75.76 1.89
N GLY A 17 11.72 -75.06 2.19
CA GLY A 17 13.04 -75.68 2.40
C GLY A 17 13.74 -76.14 1.12
N THR A 18 13.34 -75.61 -0.04
CA THR A 18 14.04 -75.84 -1.32
C THR A 18 14.91 -74.63 -1.70
N ALA A 19 16.00 -74.90 -2.42
CA ALA A 19 16.87 -73.86 -3.00
C ALA A 19 16.10 -73.03 -4.04
N PHE A 20 16.33 -71.71 -4.07
CA PHE A 20 15.55 -70.78 -4.89
C PHE A 20 15.82 -70.93 -6.40
N GLY A 21 14.75 -71.28 -7.12
CA GLY A 21 14.45 -70.76 -8.45
C GLY A 21 13.07 -70.11 -8.39
N GLN A 22 13.01 -68.79 -8.58
CA GLN A 22 11.81 -67.97 -8.87
C GLN A 22 10.77 -67.76 -7.73
N GLN A 23 11.14 -67.00 -6.69
CA GLN A 23 10.20 -66.15 -5.92
C GLN A 23 10.90 -64.81 -5.59
N PRO A 24 10.13 -63.71 -5.40
CA PRO A 24 10.66 -62.35 -5.37
C PRO A 24 11.25 -62.04 -4.00
N ASP A 25 12.57 -62.11 -3.91
CA ASP A 25 13.33 -61.45 -2.85
C ASP A 25 13.04 -59.95 -2.92
N LEU A 26 12.80 -59.31 -1.78
CA LEU A 26 12.46 -57.88 -1.67
C LEU A 26 13.69 -56.97 -1.90
N GLY A 27 14.41 -57.21 -2.98
CA GLY A 27 15.34 -56.23 -3.57
C GLY A 27 16.70 -56.07 -2.89
N ALA A 28 16.95 -56.63 -1.70
CA ALA A 28 18.24 -56.52 -1.00
C ALA A 28 18.80 -57.88 -0.56
N PRO A 29 20.14 -58.07 -0.57
CA PRO A 29 20.76 -59.25 -0.02
C PRO A 29 20.78 -59.23 1.53
N SER A 30 20.05 -60.12 2.23
CA SER A 30 20.06 -60.24 3.72
C SER A 30 20.80 -61.45 4.31
N TYR A 31 21.29 -61.33 5.55
CA TYR A 31 22.02 -62.40 6.24
C TYR A 31 21.11 -63.58 6.62
N LEU A 32 19.85 -63.29 6.96
CA LEU A 32 18.79 -64.26 7.27
C LEU A 32 17.44 -63.73 6.79
N ASP A 33 16.54 -64.64 6.41
CA ASP A 33 15.15 -64.29 6.15
C ASP A 33 14.31 -64.59 7.39
N MET A 34 13.45 -63.64 7.76
CA MET A 34 12.47 -63.78 8.82
C MET A 34 11.05 -63.77 8.24
N ILE A 35 10.31 -64.84 8.46
CA ILE A 35 8.91 -64.97 8.03
C ILE A 35 8.00 -64.74 9.24
N VAL A 36 7.13 -63.74 9.14
CA VAL A 36 6.08 -63.42 10.12
C VAL A 36 4.73 -63.86 9.57
N SER A 37 3.97 -64.61 10.37
CA SER A 37 2.62 -65.07 10.01
C SER A 37 1.66 -65.01 11.20
N GLY A 38 0.39 -64.67 10.96
CA GLY A 38 -0.62 -64.51 12.02
C GLY A 38 -0.52 -63.22 12.85
N SER A 39 0.29 -62.25 12.43
CA SER A 39 0.33 -60.90 13.01
C SER A 39 -0.92 -60.10 12.64
N ASN A 40 -1.43 -59.39 13.65
CA ASN A 40 -2.49 -58.39 13.54
C ASN A 40 -1.96 -57.00 13.95
N ASP A 41 -0.65 -56.87 14.18
CA ASP A 41 0.00 -55.60 14.50
C ASP A 41 0.40 -54.89 13.20
N PRO A 42 -0.12 -53.68 12.92
CA PRO A 42 0.22 -52.96 11.70
C PRO A 42 1.71 -52.54 11.64
N SER A 43 2.41 -52.51 12.77
CA SER A 43 3.85 -52.23 12.81
C SER A 43 4.72 -53.44 12.44
N ILE A 44 4.16 -54.66 12.42
CA ILE A 44 4.86 -55.90 12.04
C ILE A 44 3.89 -56.77 11.21
N PRO A 45 3.58 -56.42 9.96
CA PRO A 45 2.64 -57.17 9.13
C PRO A 45 3.09 -58.62 8.86
N ASN A 46 2.18 -59.46 8.37
CA ASN A 46 2.57 -60.77 7.87
C ASN A 46 3.40 -60.62 6.60
N GLY A 47 4.55 -61.26 6.53
CA GLY A 47 5.49 -61.05 5.44
C GLY A 47 6.80 -61.79 5.64
N VAL A 48 7.64 -61.70 4.61
CA VAL A 48 9.05 -62.08 4.68
C VAL A 48 9.85 -60.79 4.85
N TYR A 49 10.82 -60.82 5.75
CA TYR A 49 11.64 -59.67 6.10
C TYR A 49 13.10 -60.05 6.10
N ASP A 50 13.92 -59.11 5.68
CA ASP A 50 15.36 -59.19 5.79
C ASP A 50 15.81 -58.99 7.23
N ALA A 51 16.70 -59.87 7.69
CA ALA A 51 17.18 -59.86 9.06
C ALA A 51 18.70 -59.93 9.18
N TYR A 52 19.25 -59.13 10.12
CA TYR A 52 20.67 -59.08 10.44
C TYR A 52 20.93 -59.28 11.94
N CYS A 53 22.07 -59.87 12.25
CA CYS A 53 22.52 -60.17 13.60
C CYS A 53 23.17 -58.97 14.29
N LEU A 54 22.81 -58.67 15.54
CA LEU A 54 23.49 -57.65 16.34
C LEU A 54 24.59 -58.19 17.28
N ASN A 55 24.56 -59.47 17.68
CA ASN A 55 25.63 -60.09 18.48
C ASN A 55 26.34 -61.23 17.72
N PRO A 56 27.65 -61.16 17.48
CA PRO A 56 28.37 -62.30 16.90
C PRO A 56 28.49 -63.49 17.88
N PHE A 57 28.23 -63.30 19.18
CA PHE A 57 28.43 -64.35 20.21
C PHE A 57 27.19 -65.20 20.53
N ILE A 58 26.02 -64.88 19.96
CA ILE A 58 24.78 -65.61 20.26
C ILE A 58 24.26 -66.27 18.98
N ASN A 59 24.28 -67.61 18.97
CA ASN A 59 23.85 -68.39 17.81
C ASN A 59 22.32 -68.35 17.61
N ILE A 60 21.89 -68.24 16.36
CA ILE A 60 20.50 -68.46 15.94
C ILE A 60 20.35 -69.91 15.49
N ASN A 61 19.40 -70.62 16.08
CA ASN A 61 19.08 -71.98 15.63
C ASN A 61 18.21 -71.91 14.37
N LEU A 62 18.77 -72.30 13.22
CA LEU A 62 18.09 -72.36 11.93
C LEU A 62 17.29 -73.68 11.78
N SER A 63 15.99 -73.57 11.48
CA SER A 63 15.05 -74.65 11.09
C SER A 63 14.65 -75.73 12.12
N PRO A 64 13.38 -76.22 12.10
CA PRO A 64 12.13 -75.46 12.21
C PRO A 64 11.80 -75.23 13.70
N LYS A 65 11.76 -73.98 14.15
CA LYS A 65 11.26 -73.62 15.48
C LYS A 65 10.26 -72.47 15.35
N VAL A 66 9.11 -72.63 16.01
CA VAL A 66 8.10 -71.59 16.17
C VAL A 66 8.49 -70.78 17.40
N TYR A 67 8.75 -69.49 17.21
CA TYR A 67 8.89 -68.55 18.32
C TYR A 67 7.54 -67.86 18.54
N GLY A 68 6.99 -67.99 19.75
CA GLY A 68 5.84 -67.19 20.18
C GLY A 68 6.33 -65.88 20.77
N ALA A 69 5.80 -64.76 20.31
CA ALA A 69 6.06 -63.44 20.87
C ALA A 69 4.91 -63.03 21.81
N ASP A 70 5.24 -62.65 23.05
CA ASP A 70 4.29 -61.97 23.92
C ASP A 70 4.20 -60.51 23.49
N GLY A 71 3.12 -60.17 22.79
CA GLY A 71 2.82 -58.78 22.44
C GLY A 71 2.59 -57.96 23.72
N TYR A 72 3.62 -57.23 24.15
CA TYR A 72 3.47 -56.12 25.08
C TYR A 72 2.71 -55.00 24.36
N ALA A 73 1.39 -55.06 24.44
CA ALA A 73 0.52 -53.96 24.05
C ALA A 73 0.86 -52.76 24.94
N GLY A 74 1.62 -51.80 24.40
CA GLY A 74 1.97 -50.59 25.13
C GLY A 74 3.27 -49.89 24.72
N ASN A 75 4.12 -50.48 23.89
CA ASN A 75 5.31 -49.78 23.39
C ASN A 75 5.10 -49.31 21.95
N THR A 76 4.61 -48.08 21.76
CA THR A 76 5.44 -47.15 20.98
C THR A 76 6.84 -47.23 21.58
N PRO A 77 7.94 -47.44 20.82
CA PRO A 77 9.26 -47.56 21.43
C PRO A 77 9.65 -46.22 22.08
N VAL A 78 9.18 -45.98 23.30
CA VAL A 78 9.70 -44.91 24.16
C VAL A 78 11.06 -45.38 24.60
N SER A 79 12.06 -44.96 23.82
CA SER A 79 13.48 -45.27 23.96
C SER A 79 13.84 -46.74 23.78
N PHE A 80 14.68 -46.99 22.78
CA PHE A 80 15.50 -48.19 22.64
C PHE A 80 16.08 -48.63 23.99
N GLN A 81 15.50 -49.65 24.61
CA GLN A 81 16.17 -50.42 25.66
C GLN A 81 16.35 -51.84 25.15
N PRO A 82 17.53 -52.15 24.58
CA PRO A 82 17.90 -53.51 24.27
C PRO A 82 18.00 -54.30 25.58
N ILE A 83 17.31 -55.42 25.68
CA ILE A 83 17.62 -56.39 26.73
C ILE A 83 18.99 -56.99 26.37
N GLY A 84 20.02 -56.66 27.16
CA GLY A 84 21.32 -57.35 27.15
C GLY A 84 22.46 -56.75 26.32
N PHE A 85 22.28 -55.58 25.71
CA PHE A 85 23.38 -54.82 25.07
C PHE A 85 23.63 -53.50 25.80
N ALA A 86 24.89 -53.11 25.97
CA ALA A 86 25.20 -51.71 26.25
C ALA A 86 24.63 -50.87 25.09
N SER A 87 23.77 -49.91 25.42
CA SER A 87 22.96 -49.12 24.47
C SER A 87 23.74 -48.63 23.26
N LEU A 88 23.30 -48.98 22.04
CA LEU A 88 23.79 -48.34 20.82
C LEU A 88 23.58 -46.83 20.92
N THR A 89 24.56 -46.06 20.45
CA THR A 89 24.42 -44.61 20.34
C THR A 89 23.51 -44.25 19.15
N THR A 90 22.91 -43.06 19.18
CA THR A 90 22.11 -42.53 18.07
C THR A 90 22.89 -42.48 16.75
N ALA A 91 24.20 -42.21 16.81
CA ALA A 91 25.06 -42.25 15.64
C ALA A 91 25.18 -43.67 15.04
N GLN A 92 25.35 -44.69 15.89
CA GLN A 92 25.43 -46.09 15.45
C GLN A 92 24.11 -46.58 14.86
N VAL A 93 22.99 -46.19 15.46
CA VAL A 93 21.64 -46.44 14.92
C VAL A 93 21.52 -45.83 13.52
N GLY A 94 21.87 -44.54 13.37
CA GLY A 94 21.85 -43.86 12.07
C GLY A 94 22.77 -44.52 11.03
N GLN A 95 23.94 -44.99 11.43
CA GLN A 95 24.92 -45.63 10.54
C GLN A 95 24.41 -46.99 10.04
N VAL A 96 23.86 -47.82 10.93
CA VAL A 96 23.24 -49.11 10.55
C VAL A 96 22.03 -48.88 9.64
N ASN A 97 21.20 -47.91 9.96
CA ASN A 97 20.03 -47.55 9.15
C ASN A 97 20.41 -47.08 7.75
N TRP A 98 21.40 -46.20 7.64
CA TRP A 98 21.91 -45.75 6.35
C TRP A 98 22.44 -46.92 5.53
N LEU A 99 23.25 -47.79 6.17
CA LEU A 99 23.85 -48.96 5.54
C LEU A 99 22.78 -49.86 4.92
N LEU A 100 21.74 -50.22 5.70
CA LEU A 100 20.67 -51.10 5.24
C LEU A 100 19.77 -50.50 4.16
N ALA A 101 19.62 -49.17 4.10
CA ALA A 101 18.83 -48.50 3.07
C ALA A 101 19.50 -48.45 1.69
N GLN A 102 20.80 -48.76 1.57
CA GLN A 102 21.51 -48.69 0.30
C GLN A 102 21.12 -49.80 -0.69
N ASN A 103 20.32 -50.79 -0.27
CA ASN A 103 19.85 -51.90 -1.11
C ASN A 103 20.96 -52.74 -1.78
N PHE A 104 22.24 -52.44 -1.47
CA PHE A 104 23.48 -53.11 -1.87
C PHE A 104 23.59 -53.49 -3.36
N ALA A 105 22.97 -52.71 -4.23
CA ALA A 105 23.02 -52.91 -5.67
C ALA A 105 24.33 -52.31 -6.24
N SER A 106 25.35 -53.17 -6.36
CA SER A 106 26.64 -52.98 -7.06
C SER A 106 27.72 -52.11 -6.41
N ASP A 107 28.91 -52.69 -6.20
CA ASP A 107 30.15 -52.00 -5.88
C ASP A 107 30.78 -51.43 -7.17
N PRO A 108 31.07 -50.11 -7.24
CA PRO A 108 31.81 -49.50 -8.36
C PRO A 108 33.25 -50.03 -8.52
N LYS A 109 33.80 -50.76 -7.55
CA LYS A 109 35.13 -51.39 -7.63
C LYS A 109 34.98 -52.90 -7.84
N PHE A 110 35.60 -53.41 -8.90
CA PHE A 110 35.84 -54.85 -9.16
C PHE A 110 34.68 -55.77 -9.61
N PHE A 111 33.69 -55.30 -10.39
CA PHE A 111 32.76 -56.19 -11.12
C PHE A 111 31.97 -57.22 -10.25
N GLY A 112 31.58 -56.90 -9.00
CA GLY A 112 30.82 -57.82 -8.13
C GLY A 112 30.13 -57.13 -6.96
N GLN A 113 29.01 -57.70 -6.48
CA GLN A 113 28.15 -57.14 -5.42
C GLN A 113 28.75 -57.28 -4.02
N PHE A 114 28.52 -56.32 -3.11
CA PHE A 114 28.72 -56.54 -1.67
C PHE A 114 27.92 -57.79 -1.25
N ASN A 115 28.57 -58.72 -0.57
CA ASN A 115 27.91 -59.93 -0.12
C ASN A 115 27.33 -59.79 1.29
N TYR A 116 26.40 -60.68 1.63
CA TYR A 116 25.71 -60.74 2.92
C TYR A 116 26.67 -60.75 4.13
N GLY A 117 27.86 -61.34 3.96
CA GLY A 117 28.90 -61.42 4.98
C GLY A 117 29.54 -60.07 5.26
N GLU A 118 29.88 -59.30 4.21
CA GLU A 118 30.47 -57.96 4.32
C GLU A 118 29.54 -56.97 5.02
N VAL A 119 28.25 -56.97 4.66
CA VAL A 119 27.24 -56.13 5.31
C VAL A 119 27.08 -56.51 6.78
N GLN A 120 26.98 -57.80 7.09
CA GLN A 120 26.87 -58.29 8.47
C GLN A 120 28.11 -57.94 9.32
N LEU A 121 29.31 -58.03 8.74
CA LEU A 121 30.57 -57.64 9.36
C LEU A 121 30.67 -56.13 9.58
N ALA A 122 30.19 -55.32 8.63
CA ALA A 122 30.12 -53.86 8.76
C ALA A 122 29.18 -53.45 9.90
N ILE A 123 28.00 -54.07 10.01
CA ILE A 123 27.06 -53.86 11.14
C ILE A 123 27.76 -54.15 12.47
N TRP A 124 28.45 -55.28 12.59
CA TRP A 124 29.17 -55.62 13.83
C TRP A 124 30.27 -54.62 14.18
N ARG A 125 31.00 -54.11 13.19
CA ARG A 125 32.00 -53.06 13.44
C ARG A 125 31.36 -51.75 13.88
N ILE A 126 30.28 -51.31 13.23
CA ILE A 126 29.53 -50.10 13.60
C ILE A 126 29.05 -50.18 15.06
N VAL A 127 28.53 -51.34 15.47
CA VAL A 127 28.04 -51.52 16.86
C VAL A 127 29.17 -51.80 17.87
N GLY A 128 30.43 -51.81 17.44
CA GLY A 128 31.61 -51.78 18.32
C GLY A 128 32.36 -53.10 18.52
N PHE A 129 32.08 -54.15 17.73
CA PHE A 129 32.86 -55.39 17.78
C PHE A 129 34.17 -55.27 17.00
N THR A 130 35.25 -55.75 17.62
CA THR A 130 36.57 -55.80 16.98
C THR A 130 36.69 -56.98 16.01
N ALA A 131 37.59 -56.87 15.02
CA ALA A 131 37.86 -57.96 14.07
C ALA A 131 38.24 -59.29 14.77
N ALA A 132 38.94 -59.22 15.91
CA ALA A 132 39.31 -60.40 16.70
C ALA A 132 38.11 -61.06 17.40
N GLN A 133 37.13 -60.27 17.85
CA GLN A 133 35.88 -60.76 18.46
C GLN A 133 34.99 -61.45 17.43
N VAL A 134 35.03 -61.01 16.17
CA VAL A 134 34.23 -61.60 15.09
C VAL A 134 34.89 -62.84 14.48
N ALA A 135 36.22 -62.92 14.44
CA ALA A 135 36.95 -64.04 13.83
C ALA A 135 36.99 -65.34 14.67
N GLY A 136 36.67 -65.27 15.97
CA GLY A 136 36.88 -66.37 16.93
C GLY A 136 35.80 -67.47 16.98
N GLU A 137 34.65 -67.29 16.33
CA GLU A 137 33.50 -68.18 16.45
C GLU A 137 33.41 -69.16 15.27
N ALA A 138 33.84 -70.40 15.47
CA ALA A 138 33.91 -71.46 14.44
C ALA A 138 32.54 -71.89 13.88
N GLY A 139 31.42 -71.47 14.48
CA GLY A 139 30.07 -71.84 14.07
C GLY A 139 29.41 -70.96 13.00
N LEU A 140 29.93 -69.74 12.76
CA LEU A 140 29.31 -68.75 11.86
C LEU A 140 30.06 -68.57 10.53
N GLN A 141 31.30 -69.05 10.44
CA GLN A 141 32.16 -68.99 9.26
C GLN A 141 31.53 -69.53 7.95
N PRO A 142 30.68 -70.59 7.95
CA PRO A 142 30.03 -71.07 6.72
C PRO A 142 28.92 -70.16 6.17
N PHE A 143 28.49 -69.15 6.91
CA PHE A 143 27.42 -68.22 6.52
C PHE A 143 27.94 -66.83 6.16
N LEU A 144 29.14 -66.47 6.61
CA LEU A 144 29.84 -65.25 6.18
C LEU A 144 30.50 -65.42 4.80
N THR A 145 30.65 -66.66 4.32
CA THR A 145 31.19 -66.99 2.99
C THR A 145 30.34 -68.10 2.38
N ASP A 146 29.97 -68.00 1.10
CA ASP A 146 29.05 -68.96 0.45
C ASP A 146 29.70 -70.33 0.11
N ASN A 147 30.12 -71.11 1.12
CA ASN A 147 30.91 -72.32 0.85
C ASN A 147 32.15 -72.02 -0.04
N TYR A 148 32.98 -71.06 0.39
CA TYR A 148 34.30 -70.79 -0.20
C TYR A 148 34.33 -70.15 -1.61
N ARG A 149 33.23 -69.58 -2.16
CA ARG A 149 33.27 -68.93 -3.49
C ARG A 149 33.41 -67.41 -3.45
N ASN A 150 32.82 -66.73 -2.47
CA ASN A 150 33.01 -65.30 -2.21
C ASN A 150 33.71 -65.09 -0.86
N VAL A 151 34.95 -64.59 -0.91
CA VAL A 151 35.73 -64.24 0.27
C VAL A 151 35.33 -62.83 0.67
N VAL A 152 34.93 -62.64 1.93
CA VAL A 152 34.70 -61.30 2.50
C VAL A 152 35.98 -60.48 2.38
N ASP A 153 35.92 -59.33 1.71
CA ASP A 153 37.06 -58.40 1.61
C ASP A 153 37.08 -57.39 2.78
N PRO A 154 38.15 -57.33 3.58
CA PRO A 154 38.33 -56.30 4.59
C PRO A 154 38.22 -54.85 4.06
N THR A 155 38.60 -54.59 2.79
CA THR A 155 38.52 -53.24 2.23
C THR A 155 37.10 -52.78 2.00
N ASP A 156 36.20 -53.71 1.69
CA ASP A 156 34.79 -53.42 1.41
C ASP A 156 34.05 -53.15 2.71
N ILE A 157 34.41 -53.89 3.78
CA ILE A 157 33.92 -53.61 5.12
C ILE A 157 34.38 -52.21 5.58
N ASP A 158 35.65 -51.84 5.37
CA ASP A 158 36.17 -50.50 5.71
C ASP A 158 35.43 -49.40 4.93
N PHE A 159 35.12 -49.64 3.65
CA PHE A 159 34.35 -48.72 2.82
C PHE A 159 32.91 -48.55 3.30
N LEU A 160 32.19 -49.64 3.60
CA LEU A 160 30.81 -49.60 4.09
C LEU A 160 30.71 -48.85 5.43
N VAL A 161 31.65 -49.10 6.35
CA VAL A 161 31.70 -48.41 7.65
C VAL A 161 31.98 -46.92 7.47
N SER A 162 33.02 -46.56 6.70
CA SER A 162 33.39 -45.15 6.50
C SER A 162 32.33 -44.36 5.72
N SER A 163 31.62 -44.99 4.79
CA SER A 163 30.52 -44.37 4.06
C SER A 163 29.33 -44.09 4.98
N ALA A 164 28.95 -45.05 5.84
CA ALA A 164 27.89 -44.85 6.83
C ALA A 164 28.25 -43.76 7.85
N GLU A 165 29.48 -43.74 8.34
CA GLU A 165 29.99 -42.68 9.23
C GLU A 165 29.92 -41.30 8.57
N SER A 166 30.36 -41.19 7.32
CA SER A 166 30.37 -39.94 6.57
C SER A 166 28.95 -39.44 6.28
N ALA A 167 28.03 -40.33 5.92
CA ALA A 167 26.63 -39.97 5.67
C ALA A 167 25.97 -39.38 6.92
N VAL A 168 26.11 -40.06 8.07
CA VAL A 168 25.57 -39.57 9.35
C VAL A 168 26.22 -38.27 9.80
N ALA A 169 27.51 -38.09 9.58
CA ALA A 169 28.19 -36.83 9.89
C ALA A 169 27.71 -35.66 9.01
N SER A 170 27.30 -35.94 7.76
CA SER A 170 26.84 -34.93 6.80
C SER A 170 25.36 -34.57 6.92
N GLY A 171 24.55 -35.40 7.58
CA GLY A 171 23.09 -35.25 7.65
C GLY A 171 22.35 -35.64 6.36
N ASN A 172 23.06 -36.02 5.29
CA ASN A 172 22.46 -36.45 4.02
C ASN A 172 22.08 -37.93 4.06
N GLY A 173 20.85 -38.25 3.64
CA GLY A 173 20.37 -39.64 3.52
C GLY A 173 20.18 -40.37 4.85
N VAL A 174 20.21 -39.64 5.98
CA VAL A 174 19.96 -40.21 7.31
C VAL A 174 18.45 -40.36 7.47
N LEU A 175 18.00 -41.61 7.54
CA LEU A 175 16.62 -41.96 7.89
C LEU A 175 16.22 -41.29 9.21
N PRO A 176 14.94 -40.96 9.43
CA PRO A 176 14.48 -40.44 10.72
C PRO A 176 14.99 -41.32 11.87
N ALA A 177 15.35 -40.72 13.01
CA ALA A 177 15.94 -41.45 14.15
C ALA A 177 15.04 -42.58 14.70
N ASP A 178 13.74 -42.53 14.35
CA ASP A 178 12.70 -43.46 14.77
C ASP A 178 12.43 -44.55 13.71
N ALA A 179 13.09 -44.45 12.56
CA ALA A 179 12.89 -45.34 11.43
C ALA A 179 13.82 -46.55 11.58
N PHE A 180 13.19 -47.72 11.67
CA PHE A 180 13.80 -49.06 11.49
C PHE A 180 14.60 -49.64 12.65
N PHE A 181 13.90 -50.10 13.69
CA PHE A 181 14.22 -51.41 14.30
C PHE A 181 12.93 -52.06 14.79
N THR A 182 12.56 -53.19 14.19
CA THR A 182 11.69 -54.15 14.88
C THR A 182 12.59 -55.22 15.47
N ALA A 183 12.69 -55.29 16.80
CA ALA A 183 13.46 -56.31 17.50
C ALA A 183 12.52 -57.28 18.22
N VAL A 184 12.34 -58.50 17.71
CA VAL A 184 11.66 -59.59 18.45
C VAL A 184 12.16 -60.98 18.01
N ILE A 185 12.83 -61.71 18.90
CA ILE A 185 12.65 -63.16 19.14
C ILE A 185 13.03 -63.44 20.61
N ASP A 186 12.08 -63.69 21.52
CA ASP A 186 12.40 -64.39 22.78
C ASP A 186 11.19 -65.08 23.45
N PRO A 187 11.05 -66.40 23.33
CA PRO A 187 10.10 -67.14 24.17
C PRO A 187 10.70 -67.66 25.49
N THR A 188 12.03 -67.55 25.74
CA THR A 188 12.69 -68.28 26.86
C THR A 188 13.91 -67.62 27.55
N GLY A 189 14.17 -66.33 27.34
CA GLY A 189 15.08 -65.52 28.16
C GLY A 189 16.57 -65.49 27.77
N ASN A 190 16.99 -65.92 26.57
CA ASN A 190 18.43 -66.06 26.25
C ASN A 190 18.80 -65.80 24.76
N VAL A 191 18.39 -64.68 24.11
CA VAL A 191 18.51 -64.58 22.63
C VAL A 191 19.07 -63.25 22.05
N GLN A 192 19.76 -63.45 20.93
CA GLN A 192 20.27 -62.56 19.88
C GLN A 192 19.29 -61.47 19.40
N PRO A 193 19.67 -60.18 19.35
CA PRO A 193 18.85 -59.15 18.71
C PRO A 193 18.95 -59.26 17.18
N LEU A 194 17.79 -59.25 16.52
CA LEU A 194 17.67 -59.14 15.07
C LEU A 194 17.25 -57.72 14.69
N ILE A 195 17.86 -57.19 13.65
CA ILE A 195 17.40 -55.99 12.96
C ILE A 195 16.53 -56.45 11.81
N VAL A 196 15.30 -55.95 11.75
CA VAL A 196 14.35 -56.25 10.70
C VAL A 196 14.04 -54.97 9.94
N GLN A 197 14.22 -54.99 8.63
CA GLN A 197 13.87 -53.87 7.76
C GLN A 197 12.36 -53.87 7.52
N LEU A 198 11.64 -52.86 8.00
CA LEU A 198 10.28 -52.60 7.54
C LEU A 198 10.34 -52.16 6.08
N GLN A 199 9.34 -52.53 5.27
CA GLN A 199 9.23 -52.01 3.92
C GLN A 199 9.05 -50.48 3.99
N SER A 200 10.08 -49.75 3.57
CA SER A 200 10.06 -48.30 3.57
C SER A 200 9.28 -47.77 2.37
N ALA A 201 8.44 -46.77 2.59
CA ALA A 201 7.82 -46.02 1.51
C ALA A 201 8.83 -45.05 0.87
N LYS A 202 8.51 -44.60 -0.34
CA LYS A 202 9.26 -43.58 -1.09
C LYS A 202 8.28 -42.57 -1.68
N LEU A 203 8.71 -41.31 -1.76
CA LEU A 203 7.94 -40.19 -2.32
C LEU A 203 8.85 -39.35 -3.21
N GLY A 204 8.40 -38.94 -4.39
CA GLY A 204 9.18 -38.08 -5.28
C GLY A 204 8.49 -37.85 -6.61
N ASN A 205 9.27 -37.32 -7.56
CA ASN A 205 9.24 -37.52 -9.01
C ASN A 205 10.06 -36.39 -9.66
N PHE A 206 9.44 -35.30 -10.11
CA PHE A 206 10.06 -34.38 -11.05
C PHE A 206 9.72 -32.89 -10.81
N VAL A 207 10.65 -32.01 -11.19
CA VAL A 207 10.43 -30.57 -11.31
C VAL A 207 10.88 -30.13 -12.68
N TRP A 208 10.03 -29.43 -13.43
CA TRP A 208 10.29 -29.04 -14.81
C TRP A 208 10.07 -27.55 -15.06
N LEU A 209 10.62 -27.10 -16.19
CA LEU A 209 10.34 -25.80 -16.75
C LEU A 209 9.09 -25.94 -17.63
N ASP A 210 7.97 -25.46 -17.10
CA ASP A 210 6.72 -25.33 -17.83
C ASP A 210 6.86 -24.13 -18.79
N ALA A 211 7.10 -24.43 -20.06
CA ALA A 211 7.51 -23.42 -21.03
C ALA A 211 6.33 -22.67 -21.66
N ASP A 212 5.16 -23.29 -21.72
CA ASP A 212 3.94 -22.72 -22.29
C ASP A 212 2.89 -22.32 -21.25
N ALA A 213 3.19 -22.58 -19.97
CA ALA A 213 2.43 -22.21 -18.78
C ALA A 213 1.04 -22.86 -18.71
N ASP A 214 0.89 -24.07 -19.26
CA ASP A 214 -0.37 -24.81 -19.23
C ASP A 214 -0.56 -25.66 -17.95
N GLY A 215 0.51 -25.88 -17.19
CA GLY A 215 0.54 -26.63 -15.93
C GLY A 215 0.62 -28.15 -16.08
N ILE A 216 0.70 -28.66 -17.31
CA ILE A 216 0.78 -30.07 -17.65
C ILE A 216 2.25 -30.41 -17.92
N GLN A 217 2.67 -31.62 -17.53
CA GLN A 217 4.02 -32.10 -17.81
C GLN A 217 4.09 -32.72 -19.22
N ASP A 218 4.65 -31.96 -20.17
CA ASP A 218 4.80 -32.39 -21.55
C ASP A 218 6.19 -32.95 -21.87
N GLY A 219 6.28 -33.83 -22.87
CA GLY A 219 7.52 -34.53 -23.22
C GLY A 219 8.64 -33.66 -23.81
N GLU A 220 8.37 -32.40 -24.14
CA GLU A 220 9.38 -31.42 -24.62
C GLU A 220 9.94 -30.56 -23.47
N GLU A 221 9.39 -30.67 -22.27
CA GLU A 221 9.75 -29.85 -21.13
C GLU A 221 10.94 -30.43 -20.36
N THR A 222 11.84 -29.54 -19.94
CA THR A 222 13.11 -29.95 -19.34
C THR A 222 13.05 -29.90 -17.82
N GLY A 223 13.63 -30.90 -17.16
CA GLY A 223 13.80 -30.91 -15.72
C GLY A 223 14.68 -29.76 -15.21
N VAL A 224 14.42 -29.29 -13.99
CA VAL A 224 15.14 -28.19 -13.34
C VAL A 224 15.88 -28.69 -12.11
N ASP A 225 17.22 -28.72 -12.18
CA ASP A 225 18.09 -29.11 -11.07
C ASP A 225 18.20 -28.03 -9.98
N GLN A 226 18.68 -28.44 -8.80
CA GLN A 226 18.98 -27.57 -7.65
C GLN A 226 17.77 -26.86 -7.04
N VAL A 227 16.55 -27.24 -7.40
CA VAL A 227 15.32 -26.79 -6.74
C VAL A 227 15.27 -27.45 -5.36
N ILE A 228 15.12 -26.63 -4.32
CA ILE A 228 15.03 -27.14 -2.95
C ILE A 228 13.64 -27.76 -2.76
N VAL A 229 13.63 -29.01 -2.29
CA VAL A 229 12.41 -29.75 -2.00
C VAL A 229 12.43 -30.17 -0.53
N GLU A 230 11.36 -29.87 0.21
CA GLU A 230 11.22 -30.18 1.63
C GLU A 230 10.10 -31.19 1.85
N LEU A 231 10.32 -32.15 2.74
CA LEU A 231 9.29 -33.08 3.19
C LEU A 231 8.71 -32.56 4.51
N TRP A 232 7.39 -32.49 4.58
CA TRP A 232 6.63 -32.03 5.75
C TRP A 232 5.72 -33.15 6.27
N SER A 233 5.58 -33.25 7.59
CA SER A 233 4.61 -34.14 8.24
C SER A 233 4.06 -33.46 9.49
N ASN A 234 2.73 -33.51 9.69
CA ASN A 234 2.04 -32.82 10.79
C ASN A 234 2.42 -31.32 10.92
N GLY A 235 2.64 -30.63 9.79
CA GLY A 235 3.01 -29.21 9.75
C GLY A 235 4.45 -28.91 10.20
N LEU A 236 5.33 -29.92 10.28
CA LEU A 236 6.75 -29.76 10.57
C LEU A 236 7.60 -30.26 9.41
N LYS A 237 8.65 -29.52 9.05
CA LYS A 237 9.69 -29.99 8.13
C LYS A 237 10.44 -31.17 8.76
N VAL A 238 10.46 -32.31 8.08
CA VAL A 238 11.11 -33.55 8.53
C VAL A 238 12.34 -33.92 7.70
N ALA A 239 12.42 -33.49 6.44
CA ALA A 239 13.60 -33.69 5.59
C ALA A 239 13.69 -32.61 4.49
N SER A 240 14.82 -32.53 3.80
CA SER A 240 14.96 -31.76 2.56
C SER A 240 15.99 -32.39 1.63
N THR A 241 15.80 -32.18 0.34
CA THR A 241 16.70 -32.55 -0.74
C THR A 241 16.76 -31.44 -1.79
N VAL A 242 17.52 -31.64 -2.86
CA VAL A 242 17.45 -30.84 -4.07
C VAL A 242 17.16 -31.73 -5.27
N THR A 243 16.54 -31.17 -6.30
CA THR A 243 16.39 -31.85 -7.60
C THR A 243 17.73 -32.03 -8.28
N GLY A 244 17.83 -33.09 -9.07
CA GLY A 244 19.02 -33.52 -9.78
C GLY A 244 18.73 -34.76 -10.61
N ASP A 245 19.55 -35.79 -10.42
CA ASP A 245 19.52 -37.03 -11.18
C ASP A 245 18.54 -38.08 -10.62
N ASP A 246 17.95 -38.89 -11.51
CA ASP A 246 17.26 -40.13 -11.13
C ASP A 246 18.28 -41.27 -10.98
N TYR A 247 18.71 -41.49 -9.74
CA TYR A 247 19.63 -42.57 -9.39
C TYR A 247 19.07 -43.99 -9.62
N SER A 248 17.82 -44.13 -10.07
CA SER A 248 17.22 -45.42 -10.45
C SER A 248 17.64 -45.88 -11.85
N THR A 249 18.14 -44.98 -12.70
CA THR A 249 18.64 -45.29 -14.03
C THR A 249 20.15 -45.02 -14.14
N ALA A 250 20.76 -45.45 -15.25
CA ALA A 250 22.17 -45.17 -15.55
C ALA A 250 22.36 -43.88 -16.37
N ALA A 251 21.26 -43.25 -16.79
CA ALA A 251 21.29 -41.98 -17.50
C ALA A 251 21.33 -40.85 -16.47
N VAL A 252 22.03 -39.75 -16.80
CA VAL A 252 21.92 -38.53 -16.00
C VAL A 252 20.68 -37.80 -16.48
N GLU A 253 19.66 -37.80 -15.64
CA GLU A 253 18.39 -37.12 -15.82
C GLU A 253 18.40 -35.83 -14.98
N GLN A 254 17.57 -34.84 -15.33
CA GLN A 254 17.55 -33.55 -14.62
C GLN A 254 16.19 -33.37 -13.97
N GLY A 255 16.08 -32.62 -12.88
CA GLY A 255 14.80 -32.29 -12.25
C GLY A 255 14.22 -33.36 -11.33
N TYR A 256 14.85 -34.52 -11.19
CA TYR A 256 14.34 -35.61 -10.36
C TYR A 256 14.69 -35.41 -8.88
N TYR A 257 13.78 -35.80 -8.00
CA TYR A 257 14.03 -35.86 -6.55
C TYR A 257 13.33 -37.04 -5.91
N GLN A 258 13.86 -37.52 -4.77
CA GLN A 258 13.24 -38.60 -4.03
C GLN A 258 13.54 -38.53 -2.53
N PHE A 259 12.50 -38.75 -1.73
CA PHE A 259 12.59 -39.12 -0.33
C PHE A 259 12.44 -40.63 -0.19
N THR A 260 13.44 -41.28 0.40
CA THR A 260 13.44 -42.72 0.64
C THR A 260 13.37 -43.03 2.13
N GLY A 261 13.02 -44.27 2.48
CA GLY A 261 13.06 -44.70 3.88
C GLY A 261 11.90 -44.17 4.74
N LEU A 262 10.78 -43.83 4.13
CA LEU A 262 9.64 -43.23 4.82
C LEU A 262 8.81 -44.29 5.56
N ALA A 263 8.33 -43.94 6.75
CA ALA A 263 7.32 -44.74 7.45
C ALA A 263 5.95 -44.54 6.80
N ALA A 264 5.04 -45.52 6.98
CA ALA A 264 3.64 -45.32 6.62
C ALA A 264 3.04 -44.13 7.40
N GLY A 265 2.33 -43.24 6.72
CA GLY A 265 1.81 -42.02 7.32
C GLY A 265 1.53 -40.92 6.30
N ASP A 266 1.16 -39.74 6.81
CA ASP A 266 0.78 -38.59 6.02
C ASP A 266 1.94 -37.61 5.85
N TYR A 267 2.16 -37.18 4.61
CA TYR A 267 3.25 -36.28 4.21
C TYR A 267 2.77 -35.21 3.24
N GLN A 268 3.50 -34.11 3.15
CA GLN A 268 3.39 -33.11 2.09
C GLN A 268 4.78 -32.80 1.54
N VAL A 269 4.86 -32.45 0.27
CA VAL A 269 6.09 -31.95 -0.36
C VAL A 269 5.96 -30.44 -0.49
N LYS A 270 7.01 -29.70 -0.13
CA LYS A 270 7.10 -28.27 -0.36
C LYS A 270 8.24 -27.98 -1.31
N PHE A 271 7.94 -27.39 -2.44
CA PHE A 271 8.92 -26.90 -3.40
C PHE A 271 9.25 -25.45 -3.08
N ILE A 272 10.52 -25.05 -3.30
CA ILE A 272 10.94 -23.66 -3.19
C ILE A 272 11.30 -23.15 -4.58
N ALA A 273 10.44 -22.31 -5.15
CA ALA A 273 10.66 -21.71 -6.47
C ALA A 273 12.00 -20.94 -6.50
N PRO A 274 12.87 -21.20 -7.48
CA PRO A 274 14.09 -20.41 -7.67
C PRO A 274 13.79 -18.94 -7.97
N SER A 275 14.78 -18.08 -7.74
CA SER A 275 14.65 -16.65 -8.06
C SER A 275 14.40 -16.46 -9.56
N GLY A 276 13.38 -15.66 -9.90
CA GLY A 276 12.99 -15.41 -11.29
C GLY A 276 12.05 -16.47 -11.89
N GLN A 277 11.51 -17.38 -11.08
CA GLN A 277 10.50 -18.36 -11.48
C GLN A 277 9.28 -18.31 -10.55
N TRP A 278 8.13 -18.72 -11.07
CA TRP A 278 6.90 -18.96 -10.32
C TRP A 278 6.45 -20.40 -10.55
N PHE A 279 5.64 -20.94 -9.64
CA PHE A 279 4.96 -22.20 -9.90
C PHE A 279 3.85 -22.01 -10.94
N THR A 280 3.67 -23.02 -11.79
CA THR A 280 2.57 -23.09 -12.74
C THR A 280 1.26 -23.51 -12.08
N THR A 281 0.18 -23.59 -12.85
CA THR A 281 -1.16 -24.00 -12.39
C THR A 281 -1.12 -25.37 -11.70
N GLN A 282 -1.63 -25.45 -10.48
CA GLN A 282 -1.78 -26.70 -9.72
C GLN A 282 -2.94 -27.53 -10.29
N ASP A 283 -2.78 -28.86 -10.34
CA ASP A 283 -3.80 -29.84 -10.76
C ASP A 283 -4.42 -29.52 -12.15
N ALA A 284 -3.62 -29.04 -13.10
CA ALA A 284 -4.11 -28.55 -14.41
C ALA A 284 -4.81 -29.64 -15.26
N ASN A 285 -4.42 -30.90 -15.08
CA ASN A 285 -5.01 -32.07 -15.72
C ASN A 285 -6.06 -32.76 -14.82
N GLY A 286 -6.40 -32.13 -13.69
CA GLY A 286 -7.41 -32.57 -12.73
C GLY A 286 -6.86 -33.51 -11.65
N ASN A 287 -7.45 -33.45 -10.45
CA ASN A 287 -7.00 -34.06 -9.18
C ASN A 287 -6.87 -35.61 -9.13
N SER A 288 -6.91 -36.30 -10.27
CA SER A 288 -6.66 -37.74 -10.35
C SER A 288 -5.49 -38.10 -11.26
N GLN A 289 -4.78 -37.10 -11.79
CA GLN A 289 -3.69 -37.23 -12.75
C GLN A 289 -2.38 -36.63 -12.24
N ASP A 290 -2.11 -36.78 -10.94
CA ASP A 290 -0.93 -36.29 -10.19
C ASP A 290 0.44 -36.67 -10.83
N ALA A 291 0.48 -37.57 -11.82
CA ALA A 291 1.72 -37.95 -12.51
C ALA A 291 1.98 -37.17 -13.82
N GLU A 292 1.05 -36.29 -14.20
CA GLU A 292 1.01 -35.63 -15.52
C GLU A 292 0.87 -34.10 -15.38
N ASP A 293 0.80 -33.55 -14.18
CA ASP A 293 0.66 -32.12 -13.92
C ASP A 293 1.35 -31.68 -12.62
N SER A 294 1.35 -30.37 -12.35
CA SER A 294 1.98 -29.81 -11.16
C SER A 294 1.09 -29.97 -9.92
N ASP A 295 1.63 -30.59 -8.87
CA ASP A 295 1.00 -30.64 -7.54
C ASP A 295 1.33 -29.43 -6.67
N ALA A 296 2.32 -28.62 -7.05
CA ALA A 296 2.77 -27.50 -6.24
C ALA A 296 1.74 -26.35 -6.24
N ASN A 297 1.25 -25.98 -5.06
CA ASN A 297 0.42 -24.79 -4.92
C ASN A 297 1.17 -23.52 -5.31
N GLN A 298 0.55 -22.67 -6.13
CA GLN A 298 1.21 -21.50 -6.70
C GLN A 298 1.67 -20.45 -5.67
N ALA A 299 1.00 -20.37 -4.52
CA ALA A 299 1.27 -19.36 -3.51
C ALA A 299 2.38 -19.76 -2.53
N ASP A 300 2.42 -21.04 -2.13
CA ASP A 300 3.33 -21.50 -1.08
C ASP A 300 4.20 -22.72 -1.44
N GLY A 301 4.00 -23.30 -2.63
CA GLY A 301 4.74 -24.44 -3.14
C GLY A 301 4.41 -25.77 -2.46
N LEU A 302 3.37 -25.85 -1.63
CA LEU A 302 2.95 -27.10 -0.98
C LEU A 302 2.10 -27.97 -1.91
N SER A 303 2.34 -29.28 -1.87
CA SER A 303 1.44 -30.29 -2.43
C SER A 303 0.24 -30.57 -1.51
N GLN A 304 -0.72 -31.33 -2.03
CA GLN A 304 -1.71 -32.07 -1.24
C GLN A 304 -1.05 -33.01 -0.21
N VAL A 305 -1.82 -33.39 0.81
CA VAL A 305 -1.41 -34.41 1.78
C VAL A 305 -1.46 -35.78 1.12
N VAL A 306 -0.32 -36.46 1.11
CA VAL A 306 -0.13 -37.82 0.59
C VAL A 306 -0.05 -38.81 1.74
N THR A 307 -0.99 -39.75 1.79
CA THR A 307 -0.93 -40.89 2.73
C THR A 307 -0.16 -42.04 2.09
N LEU A 308 0.97 -42.43 2.69
CA LEU A 308 1.78 -43.55 2.26
C LEU A 308 1.52 -44.80 3.11
N ALA A 309 1.27 -45.94 2.45
CA ALA A 309 1.30 -47.26 3.08
C ALA A 309 2.74 -47.79 3.21
N ALA A 310 2.95 -48.78 4.08
CA ALA A 310 4.27 -49.42 4.23
C ALA A 310 4.72 -50.01 2.88
N GLY A 311 5.96 -49.70 2.48
CA GLY A 311 6.55 -50.14 1.21
C GLY A 311 6.04 -49.43 -0.05
N GLN A 312 5.10 -48.49 0.06
CA GLN A 312 4.54 -47.80 -1.11
C GLN A 312 5.59 -46.89 -1.77
N SER A 313 5.69 -46.98 -3.10
CA SER A 313 6.40 -45.97 -3.90
C SER A 313 5.37 -45.06 -4.55
N ASN A 314 5.36 -43.78 -4.16
CA ASN A 314 4.63 -42.75 -4.88
C ASN A 314 5.63 -41.87 -5.64
N GLN A 315 5.48 -41.80 -6.97
CA GLN A 315 6.32 -41.02 -7.89
C GLN A 315 5.42 -40.15 -8.77
N THR A 316 4.48 -39.45 -8.14
CA THR A 316 3.49 -38.60 -8.79
C THR A 316 3.37 -37.27 -8.03
N ILE A 317 4.48 -36.80 -7.43
CA ILE A 317 4.47 -35.49 -6.75
C ILE A 317 5.47 -34.60 -7.44
N ASP A 318 4.93 -33.63 -8.15
CA ASP A 318 5.53 -32.99 -9.31
C ASP A 318 5.35 -31.46 -9.19
N ALA A 319 6.28 -30.67 -9.73
CA ALA A 319 6.14 -29.21 -9.76
C ALA A 319 6.61 -28.58 -11.07
N GLY A 320 5.71 -27.85 -11.73
CA GLY A 320 6.03 -27.06 -12.91
C GLY A 320 6.44 -25.63 -12.54
N LEU A 321 7.48 -25.12 -13.20
CA LEU A 321 8.00 -23.76 -13.00
C LEU A 321 7.91 -22.96 -14.29
N VAL A 322 7.33 -21.77 -14.22
CA VAL A 322 7.30 -20.79 -15.32
C VAL A 322 8.30 -19.66 -15.05
N ALA A 323 8.80 -19.02 -16.10
CA ALA A 323 9.60 -17.80 -15.94
C ALA A 323 8.75 -16.67 -15.31
N ALA A 324 9.23 -16.06 -14.23
CA ALA A 324 8.56 -14.92 -13.63
C ALA A 324 8.61 -13.73 -14.60
N GLN A 325 7.44 -13.16 -14.89
CA GLN A 325 7.29 -11.96 -15.71
C GLN A 325 6.71 -10.85 -14.82
N PRO A 326 7.54 -10.26 -13.92
CA PRO A 326 7.06 -9.27 -12.97
C PRO A 326 6.54 -8.03 -13.71
N ALA A 327 5.38 -7.58 -13.25
CA ALA A 327 4.76 -6.33 -13.66
C ALA A 327 5.24 -5.17 -12.77
N ALA A 328 4.94 -3.94 -13.19
CA ALA A 328 5.22 -2.74 -12.42
C ALA A 328 4.15 -1.66 -12.60
N ILE A 329 4.06 -0.76 -11.62
CA ILE A 329 3.22 0.45 -11.65
C ILE A 329 4.12 1.62 -11.29
N ASN A 330 4.06 2.68 -12.08
CA ASN A 330 4.76 3.92 -11.77
C ASN A 330 3.94 5.16 -12.17
N GLY A 331 4.40 6.31 -11.68
CA GLY A 331 3.84 7.61 -11.99
C GLY A 331 4.56 8.73 -11.26
N TYR A 332 3.93 9.90 -11.24
CA TYR A 332 4.46 11.11 -10.65
C TYR A 332 3.44 11.80 -9.74
N VAL A 333 3.92 12.43 -8.68
CA VAL A 333 3.22 13.51 -7.98
C VAL A 333 3.89 14.83 -8.36
N TYR A 334 3.15 15.81 -8.85
CA TYR A 334 3.72 17.00 -9.48
C TYR A 334 2.83 18.24 -9.33
N CYS A 335 3.42 19.42 -9.45
CA CYS A 335 2.69 20.68 -9.54
C CYS A 335 2.07 20.82 -10.93
N ASP A 336 0.76 20.60 -11.03
CA ASP A 336 -0.07 20.80 -12.22
C ASP A 336 -0.40 22.30 -12.31
N ASP A 337 0.39 23.05 -13.07
CA ASP A 337 0.35 24.53 -13.02
C ASP A 337 -0.87 25.10 -13.77
N ASP A 338 -1.44 24.33 -14.72
CA ASP A 338 -2.61 24.72 -15.48
C ASP A 338 -3.87 23.85 -15.21
N ASN A 339 -3.74 22.90 -14.28
CA ASN A 339 -4.80 22.02 -13.79
C ASN A 339 -5.43 21.20 -14.93
N ASP A 340 -4.61 20.71 -15.86
CA ASP A 340 -5.05 19.90 -17.01
C ASP A 340 -4.94 18.38 -16.79
N GLY A 341 -4.23 17.96 -15.74
CA GLY A 341 -3.99 16.57 -15.36
C GLY A 341 -2.86 15.89 -16.13
N VAL A 342 -2.11 16.61 -16.95
CA VAL A 342 -1.00 16.10 -17.74
C VAL A 342 0.31 16.65 -17.20
N LYS A 343 1.23 15.77 -16.82
CA LYS A 343 2.56 16.18 -16.39
C LYS A 343 3.38 16.73 -17.56
N ASP A 344 3.42 18.04 -17.68
CA ASP A 344 4.02 18.77 -18.78
C ASP A 344 5.50 19.10 -18.57
N GLY A 345 6.14 19.53 -19.66
CA GLY A 345 7.53 19.97 -19.66
C GLY A 345 7.69 21.34 -18.99
N GLY A 346 7.96 21.36 -17.69
CA GLY A 346 8.16 22.59 -16.90
C GLY A 346 7.59 22.49 -15.49
N GLU A 347 6.66 21.56 -15.31
CA GLU A 347 5.99 21.28 -14.05
C GLU A 347 6.90 20.53 -13.08
N ALA A 348 6.96 21.06 -11.87
CA ALA A 348 7.87 20.58 -10.83
C ALA A 348 7.32 19.31 -10.19
N GLY A 349 8.15 18.26 -10.11
CA GLY A 349 7.82 17.09 -9.29
C GLY A 349 7.86 17.39 -7.80
N LEU A 350 6.98 16.73 -7.04
CA LEU A 350 6.87 16.89 -5.60
C LEU A 350 7.54 15.72 -4.88
N SER A 351 8.61 16.00 -4.15
CA SER A 351 9.42 14.99 -3.45
C SER A 351 8.90 14.71 -2.04
N GLY A 352 9.04 13.46 -1.59
CA GLY A 352 8.70 13.06 -0.22
C GLY A 352 7.22 12.73 -0.01
N VAL A 353 6.42 12.70 -1.07
CA VAL A 353 5.00 12.36 -1.03
C VAL A 353 4.84 10.84 -0.90
N THR A 354 3.93 10.40 -0.04
CA THR A 354 3.70 8.96 0.20
C THR A 354 2.55 8.44 -0.65
N VAL A 355 2.88 7.50 -1.53
CA VAL A 355 1.92 6.76 -2.37
C VAL A 355 1.84 5.32 -1.86
N THR A 356 0.63 4.79 -1.77
CA THR A 356 0.37 3.42 -1.34
C THR A 356 -0.20 2.61 -2.48
N LEU A 357 0.15 1.33 -2.54
CA LEU A 357 -0.41 0.33 -3.44
C LEU A 357 -1.22 -0.64 -2.61
N SER A 358 -2.45 -0.92 -3.04
CA SER A 358 -3.29 -2.01 -2.52
C SER A 358 -3.87 -2.82 -3.66
N GLY A 359 -4.15 -4.10 -3.46
CA GLY A 359 -4.75 -4.92 -4.50
C GLY A 359 -4.72 -6.41 -4.21
N THR A 360 -5.01 -7.17 -5.24
CA THR A 360 -4.98 -8.64 -5.22
C THR A 360 -4.25 -9.13 -6.46
N ASP A 361 -3.29 -10.04 -6.27
CA ASP A 361 -2.61 -10.70 -7.39
C ASP A 361 -3.49 -11.80 -8.04
N ASP A 362 -2.98 -12.41 -9.11
CA ASP A 362 -3.62 -13.50 -9.87
C ASP A 362 -3.83 -14.78 -9.05
N LEU A 363 -3.21 -14.91 -7.87
CA LEU A 363 -3.43 -16.01 -6.93
C LEU A 363 -4.41 -15.66 -5.81
N GLY A 364 -5.03 -14.48 -5.85
CA GLY A 364 -5.95 -14.04 -4.82
C GLY A 364 -5.26 -13.51 -3.56
N GLN A 365 -3.94 -13.34 -3.56
CA GLN A 365 -3.19 -12.82 -2.41
C GLN A 365 -3.30 -11.31 -2.34
N THR A 366 -3.56 -10.79 -1.15
CA THR A 366 -3.58 -9.34 -0.92
C THR A 366 -2.17 -8.76 -0.98
N VAL A 367 -2.00 -7.70 -1.76
CA VAL A 367 -0.77 -6.92 -1.87
C VAL A 367 -0.99 -5.56 -1.23
N ASN A 368 -0.07 -5.16 -0.36
CA ASN A 368 0.01 -3.80 0.19
C ASN A 368 1.46 -3.34 0.18
N ALA A 369 1.73 -2.17 -0.40
CA ALA A 369 3.07 -1.58 -0.45
C ALA A 369 3.00 -0.06 -0.34
N THR A 370 4.14 0.57 -0.07
CA THR A 370 4.27 2.03 0.04
C THR A 370 5.53 2.48 -0.71
N ALA A 371 5.42 3.57 -1.45
CA ALA A 371 6.52 4.26 -2.11
C ALA A 371 6.53 5.74 -1.68
N THR A 372 7.70 6.36 -1.74
CA THR A 372 7.86 7.80 -1.52
C THR A 372 8.45 8.41 -2.77
N THR A 373 7.90 9.53 -3.22
CA THR A 373 8.34 10.19 -4.44
C THR A 373 9.76 10.74 -4.33
N ASP A 374 10.54 10.61 -5.41
CA ASP A 374 11.90 11.12 -5.51
C ASP A 374 11.95 12.64 -5.76
N GLY A 375 13.13 13.20 -6.03
CA GLY A 375 13.32 14.64 -6.30
C GLY A 375 12.61 15.16 -7.56
N ASN A 376 12.20 14.28 -8.46
CA ASN A 376 11.43 14.58 -9.66
C ASN A 376 9.95 14.22 -9.51
N GLY A 377 9.51 13.86 -8.30
CA GLY A 377 8.13 13.44 -8.03
C GLY A 377 7.82 12.00 -8.43
N TYR A 378 8.80 11.21 -8.87
CA TYR A 378 8.57 9.87 -9.40
C TYR A 378 8.40 8.83 -8.28
N TYR A 379 7.43 7.92 -8.43
CA TYR A 379 7.26 6.74 -7.59
C TYR A 379 7.11 5.47 -8.44
N GLU A 380 7.48 4.32 -7.88
CA GLU A 380 7.39 3.04 -8.57
C GLU A 380 7.13 1.87 -7.60
N PHE A 381 6.35 0.89 -8.08
CA PHE A 381 6.17 -0.43 -7.49
C PHE A 381 6.60 -1.49 -8.51
N THR A 382 7.70 -2.19 -8.22
CA THR A 382 8.25 -3.26 -9.08
C THR A 382 8.01 -4.65 -8.51
N GLY A 383 8.15 -5.69 -9.34
CA GLY A 383 8.12 -7.08 -8.85
C GLY A 383 6.70 -7.57 -8.56
N LEU A 384 5.70 -6.92 -9.15
CA LEU A 384 4.29 -7.27 -8.93
C LEU A 384 3.95 -8.51 -9.75
N ARG A 385 3.18 -9.43 -9.16
CA ARG A 385 2.53 -10.49 -9.94
C ARG A 385 1.36 -9.89 -10.74
N PRO A 386 0.90 -10.52 -11.83
CA PRO A 386 -0.33 -10.11 -12.51
C PRO A 386 -1.47 -9.94 -11.50
N GLY A 387 -2.45 -9.07 -11.76
CA GLY A 387 -3.48 -8.79 -10.77
C GLY A 387 -4.23 -7.50 -11.00
N SER A 388 -5.03 -7.11 -10.00
CA SER A 388 -5.77 -5.85 -9.98
C SER A 388 -5.35 -5.01 -8.78
N TYR A 389 -4.94 -3.78 -9.06
CA TYR A 389 -4.31 -2.91 -8.10
C TYR A 389 -4.95 -1.52 -8.08
N THR A 390 -4.73 -0.81 -6.97
CA THR A 390 -5.10 0.57 -6.73
C THR A 390 -3.88 1.27 -6.13
N VAL A 391 -3.53 2.43 -6.69
CA VAL A 391 -2.58 3.35 -6.07
C VAL A 391 -3.33 4.53 -5.47
N THR A 392 -2.88 4.97 -4.30
CA THR A 392 -3.48 6.05 -3.53
C THR A 392 -2.40 6.98 -3.01
N GLU A 393 -2.48 8.25 -3.35
CA GLU A 393 -1.73 9.28 -2.66
C GLU A 393 -2.38 9.51 -1.29
N THR A 394 -1.59 9.33 -0.24
CA THR A 394 -2.13 9.29 1.15
C THR A 394 -1.86 10.56 1.92
N THR A 395 -1.08 11.48 1.36
CA THR A 395 -0.66 12.69 2.05
C THR A 395 -0.59 13.85 1.07
N GLN A 396 -1.64 14.66 1.08
CA GLN A 396 -1.67 15.95 0.39
C GLN A 396 -0.42 16.78 0.76
N PRO A 397 0.39 17.22 -0.23
CA PRO A 397 1.56 18.03 0.01
C PRO A 397 1.21 19.39 0.63
N ALA A 398 2.08 19.88 1.52
CA ALA A 398 1.90 21.18 2.14
C ALA A 398 1.91 22.31 1.09
N ASP A 399 1.08 23.33 1.32
CA ASP A 399 0.95 24.50 0.44
C ASP A 399 0.54 24.16 -1.01
N LYS A 400 -0.16 23.04 -1.19
CA LYS A 400 -0.84 22.62 -2.43
C LYS A 400 -2.32 22.36 -2.14
N LEU A 401 -3.12 22.33 -3.20
CA LEU A 401 -4.47 21.79 -3.20
C LEU A 401 -4.52 20.67 -4.23
N ASP A 402 -5.30 19.64 -3.94
CA ASP A 402 -5.64 18.54 -4.85
C ASP A 402 -6.05 19.05 -6.24
N GLY A 403 -5.34 18.60 -7.28
CA GLY A 403 -5.59 18.92 -8.68
C GLY A 403 -6.25 17.77 -9.43
N LYS A 404 -5.90 17.59 -10.71
CA LYS A 404 -6.42 16.49 -11.52
C LYS A 404 -5.46 15.30 -11.54
N ASP A 405 -6.00 14.15 -11.19
CA ASP A 405 -5.31 12.87 -11.31
C ASP A 405 -5.54 12.22 -12.67
N THR A 406 -4.50 11.54 -13.17
CA THR A 406 -4.52 10.85 -14.46
C THR A 406 -4.16 9.39 -14.29
N ALA A 407 -5.05 8.52 -14.75
CA ALA A 407 -4.79 7.08 -14.79
C ALA A 407 -3.78 6.73 -15.90
N GLY A 408 -2.88 5.80 -15.59
CA GLY A 408 -1.76 5.42 -16.45
C GLY A 408 -2.10 4.55 -17.67
N ASN A 409 -1.06 4.13 -18.41
CA ASN A 409 -1.16 3.27 -19.60
C ASN A 409 0.17 2.50 -19.87
N PRO A 410 0.14 1.29 -20.48
CA PRO A 410 -0.97 0.35 -20.60
C PRO A 410 -1.40 -0.24 -19.25
N GLY A 411 -2.72 -0.41 -19.05
CA GLY A 411 -3.30 -0.85 -17.78
C GLY A 411 -4.14 0.22 -17.07
N GLY A 412 -4.71 1.16 -17.83
CA GLY A 412 -5.42 2.32 -17.29
C GLY A 412 -6.52 1.96 -16.30
N GLY A 413 -6.40 2.56 -15.13
CA GLY A 413 -7.38 2.51 -14.06
C GLY A 413 -8.47 3.57 -14.19
N THR A 414 -9.28 3.71 -13.15
CA THR A 414 -10.18 4.84 -12.95
C THR A 414 -9.53 5.81 -11.97
N ALA A 415 -9.29 7.03 -12.44
CA ALA A 415 -8.87 8.13 -11.59
C ALA A 415 -10.07 8.75 -10.87
N SER A 416 -9.89 8.97 -9.58
CA SER A 416 -10.71 9.78 -8.68
C SER A 416 -9.76 10.47 -7.72
N ASN A 417 -10.25 11.49 -7.00
CA ASN A 417 -9.45 12.25 -6.02
C ASN A 417 -8.52 11.35 -5.18
N GLU A 418 -7.21 11.51 -5.39
CA GLU A 418 -6.11 10.81 -4.72
C GLU A 418 -6.08 9.29 -4.89
N VAL A 419 -6.85 8.75 -5.83
CA VAL A 419 -6.99 7.30 -6.02
C VAL A 419 -7.08 6.94 -7.51
N ILE A 420 -6.12 6.14 -7.96
CA ILE A 420 -6.16 5.48 -9.27
C ILE A 420 -6.39 3.99 -9.04
N SER A 421 -7.62 3.55 -9.31
CA SER A 421 -8.10 2.18 -9.03
C SER A 421 -8.24 1.34 -10.29
N ASN A 422 -8.48 0.03 -10.16
CA ASN A 422 -8.68 -0.88 -11.29
C ASN A 422 -7.49 -0.95 -12.28
N ILE A 423 -6.27 -0.80 -11.77
CA ILE A 423 -5.05 -1.01 -12.57
C ILE A 423 -4.87 -2.51 -12.74
N VAL A 424 -5.19 -3.02 -13.94
CA VAL A 424 -5.07 -4.46 -14.24
C VAL A 424 -3.72 -4.73 -14.90
N LEU A 425 -2.90 -5.54 -14.24
CA LEU A 425 -1.60 -5.97 -14.74
C LEU A 425 -1.65 -7.39 -15.29
N THR A 426 -1.12 -7.57 -16.49
CA THR A 426 -0.82 -8.87 -17.09
C THR A 426 0.67 -9.19 -16.95
N PRO A 427 1.14 -10.43 -17.20
CA PRO A 427 2.56 -10.78 -17.13
C PRO A 427 3.46 -9.78 -17.87
N GLY A 428 4.46 -9.24 -17.18
CA GLY A 428 5.44 -8.28 -17.71
C GLY A 428 4.91 -6.87 -18.02
N LEU A 429 3.65 -6.57 -17.70
CA LEU A 429 3.05 -5.26 -17.99
C LEU A 429 3.59 -4.19 -17.05
N VAL A 430 3.93 -3.02 -17.61
CA VAL A 430 4.24 -1.82 -16.83
C VAL A 430 3.15 -0.79 -17.08
N SER A 431 2.40 -0.43 -16.03
CA SER A 431 1.47 0.70 -16.07
C SER A 431 2.23 1.97 -15.72
N ASN A 432 2.48 2.80 -16.74
CA ASN A 432 3.20 4.07 -16.58
C ASN A 432 2.23 5.22 -16.42
N ASP A 433 2.73 6.33 -15.86
CA ASP A 433 2.01 7.61 -15.83
C ASP A 433 0.71 7.59 -15.01
N ASN A 434 0.68 6.83 -13.91
CA ASN A 434 -0.38 6.93 -12.90
C ASN A 434 -0.12 8.17 -12.04
N ASN A 435 -0.55 9.33 -12.50
CA ASN A 435 -0.07 10.61 -12.00
C ASN A 435 -1.10 11.29 -11.08
N PHE A 436 -0.60 11.92 -10.02
CA PHE A 436 -1.36 12.76 -9.11
C PHE A 436 -0.94 14.22 -9.32
N GLY A 437 -1.89 15.03 -9.78
CA GLY A 437 -1.65 16.43 -10.15
C GLY A 437 -2.03 17.36 -9.00
N GLU A 438 -1.15 18.28 -8.66
CA GLU A 438 -1.32 19.16 -7.50
C GLU A 438 -1.26 20.62 -7.90
N ILE A 439 -2.24 21.42 -7.50
CA ILE A 439 -2.33 22.82 -7.92
C ILE A 439 -1.84 23.76 -6.81
N LEU A 440 -1.27 24.90 -7.21
CA LEU A 440 -0.99 25.99 -6.27
C LEU A 440 -2.30 26.72 -5.90
N PRO A 441 -2.50 27.09 -4.62
CA PRO A 441 -3.64 27.90 -4.23
C PRO A 441 -3.58 29.28 -4.90
N ALA A 442 -4.69 29.71 -5.49
CA ALA A 442 -4.90 31.07 -5.94
C ALA A 442 -5.24 32.00 -4.76
N LYS A 443 -5.14 33.30 -5.01
CA LYS A 443 -5.53 34.32 -4.03
C LYS A 443 -5.98 35.61 -4.70
N LEU A 444 -6.72 36.41 -3.95
CA LEU A 444 -7.26 37.68 -4.40
C LEU A 444 -7.10 38.71 -3.31
N SER A 445 -6.67 39.92 -3.68
CA SER A 445 -6.53 41.03 -2.76
C SER A 445 -6.88 42.37 -3.39
N GLY A 446 -7.09 43.35 -2.52
CA GLY A 446 -7.47 44.69 -2.91
C GLY A 446 -7.42 45.67 -1.75
N TYR A 447 -7.88 46.88 -2.02
CA TYR A 447 -7.86 47.99 -1.07
C TYR A 447 -9.17 48.75 -1.08
N VAL A 448 -9.51 49.30 0.08
CA VAL A 448 -10.58 50.30 0.24
C VAL A 448 -9.93 51.61 0.68
N TYR A 449 -10.20 52.68 -0.06
CA TYR A 449 -9.50 53.96 0.10
C TYR A 449 -10.41 55.14 -0.22
N GLU A 450 -10.07 56.31 0.31
CA GLU A 450 -10.77 57.57 0.07
C GLU A 450 -10.37 58.16 -1.29
N ASP A 451 -11.14 57.94 -2.34
CA ASP A 451 -10.89 58.48 -3.68
C ASP A 451 -11.31 59.95 -3.79
N ALA A 452 -10.60 60.86 -3.10
CA ALA A 452 -10.93 62.29 -3.11
C ALA A 452 -10.87 62.94 -4.51
N GLY A 453 -10.19 62.30 -5.47
CA GLY A 453 -10.09 62.74 -6.87
C GLY A 453 -11.21 62.23 -7.77
N ASP A 454 -12.00 61.25 -7.30
CA ASP A 454 -12.94 60.47 -8.10
C ASP A 454 -12.30 59.97 -9.41
N ASP A 455 -11.09 59.42 -9.35
CA ASP A 455 -10.35 58.95 -10.52
C ASP A 455 -10.19 57.43 -10.60
N GLY A 456 -10.60 56.70 -9.55
CA GLY A 456 -10.48 55.25 -9.42
C GLY A 456 -9.03 54.76 -9.28
N LEU A 457 -8.05 55.66 -9.11
CA LEU A 457 -6.64 55.32 -9.00
C LEU A 457 -6.15 55.54 -7.57
N ARG A 458 -5.67 54.48 -6.93
CA ARG A 458 -5.03 54.58 -5.62
C ARG A 458 -3.61 55.19 -5.73
N ASN A 459 -3.47 56.51 -5.60
CA ASN A 459 -2.25 57.30 -5.74
C ASN A 459 -2.01 58.34 -4.60
N ASN A 460 -1.75 57.86 -3.37
CA ASN A 460 -1.50 58.64 -2.13
C ASN A 460 -2.75 59.11 -1.38
N GLU A 461 -3.90 58.48 -1.63
CA GLU A 461 -5.10 58.71 -0.83
C GLU A 461 -5.09 57.96 0.51
N THR A 462 -5.99 58.39 1.40
CA THR A 462 -6.18 57.81 2.73
C THR A 462 -6.78 56.42 2.61
N ALA A 463 -6.19 55.45 3.32
CA ALA A 463 -6.76 54.11 3.42
C ALA A 463 -7.94 54.05 4.39
N ILE A 464 -8.95 53.22 4.09
CA ILE A 464 -10.13 53.04 4.94
C ILE A 464 -10.08 51.65 5.59
N SER A 465 -9.87 51.62 6.91
CA SER A 465 -9.76 50.38 7.69
C SER A 465 -11.10 49.91 8.27
N GLY A 466 -11.24 48.60 8.47
CA GLY A 466 -12.41 47.99 9.13
C GLY A 466 -13.63 47.83 8.22
N VAL A 467 -13.47 48.00 6.92
CA VAL A 467 -14.52 47.79 5.92
C VAL A 467 -14.71 46.29 5.69
N THR A 468 -15.96 45.85 5.63
CA THR A 468 -16.29 44.44 5.38
C THR A 468 -16.32 44.19 3.88
N VAL A 469 -15.49 43.27 3.42
CA VAL A 469 -15.51 42.76 2.04
C VAL A 469 -15.91 41.30 2.09
N THR A 470 -16.89 40.92 1.29
CA THR A 470 -17.36 39.54 1.16
C THR A 470 -16.89 38.96 -0.16
N LEU A 471 -16.54 37.68 -0.18
CA LEU A 471 -16.22 36.91 -1.37
C LEU A 471 -17.36 35.94 -1.65
N SER A 472 -17.76 35.80 -2.91
CA SER A 472 -18.61 34.72 -3.40
C SER A 472 -18.09 34.20 -4.74
N GLY A 473 -18.39 32.97 -5.12
CA GLY A 473 -17.96 32.44 -6.41
C GLY A 473 -18.22 30.96 -6.59
N THR A 474 -17.68 30.42 -7.67
CA THR A 474 -17.67 28.98 -7.97
C THR A 474 -16.26 28.58 -8.40
N ASP A 475 -15.74 27.50 -7.81
CA ASP A 475 -14.44 26.95 -8.18
C ASP A 475 -14.51 26.04 -9.42
N ASP A 476 -13.35 25.54 -9.84
CA ASP A 476 -13.13 24.63 -10.96
C ASP A 476 -13.86 23.29 -10.82
N LEU A 477 -14.19 22.88 -9.60
CA LEU A 477 -14.97 21.69 -9.28
C LEU A 477 -16.49 21.97 -9.25
N GLY A 478 -16.91 23.20 -9.53
CA GLY A 478 -18.31 23.61 -9.51
C GLY A 478 -18.87 23.85 -8.11
N GLN A 479 -18.03 23.92 -7.08
CA GLN A 479 -18.44 24.14 -5.69
C GLN A 479 -18.57 25.64 -5.40
N ALA A 480 -19.58 25.99 -4.60
CA ALA A 480 -19.78 27.37 -4.18
C ALA A 480 -18.75 27.75 -3.10
N VAL A 481 -18.09 28.90 -3.30
CA VAL A 481 -17.13 29.47 -2.36
C VAL A 481 -17.70 30.75 -1.77
N SER A 482 -17.50 30.96 -0.47
CA SER A 482 -17.83 32.22 0.19
C SER A 482 -16.82 32.57 1.28
N GLY A 483 -16.63 33.86 1.53
CA GLY A 483 -15.68 34.34 2.53
C GLY A 483 -16.01 35.76 2.99
N THR A 484 -15.38 36.19 4.08
CA THR A 484 -15.45 37.57 4.56
C THR A 484 -14.10 38.01 5.09
N ALA A 485 -13.69 39.22 4.74
CA ALA A 485 -12.48 39.87 5.20
C ALA A 485 -12.81 41.27 5.73
N LEU A 486 -11.99 41.77 6.66
CA LEU A 486 -12.00 43.16 7.08
C LEU A 486 -10.74 43.83 6.55
N THR A 487 -10.87 45.05 6.03
CA THR A 487 -9.70 45.83 5.64
C THR A 487 -8.85 46.18 6.85
N ASN A 488 -7.54 46.06 6.70
CA ASN A 488 -6.58 46.41 7.76
C ASN A 488 -6.33 47.93 7.83
N ALA A 489 -5.39 48.38 8.67
CA ALA A 489 -5.05 49.80 8.83
C ALA A 489 -4.53 50.49 7.54
N ALA A 490 -4.04 49.70 6.57
CA ALA A 490 -3.63 50.18 5.26
C ALA A 490 -4.76 50.01 4.21
N GLY A 491 -5.99 49.70 4.62
CA GLY A 491 -7.15 49.51 3.73
C GLY A 491 -7.14 48.18 2.98
N TYR A 492 -6.16 47.31 3.23
CA TYR A 492 -5.95 46.08 2.48
C TYR A 492 -6.84 44.94 2.98
N TYR A 493 -7.41 44.18 2.04
CA TYR A 493 -8.07 42.89 2.29
C TYR A 493 -7.47 41.79 1.39
N GLU A 494 -7.56 40.54 1.83
CA GLU A 494 -7.07 39.38 1.07
C GLU A 494 -7.91 38.13 1.36
N PHE A 495 -8.09 37.33 0.31
CA PHE A 495 -8.62 35.97 0.34
C PHE A 495 -7.53 35.04 -0.21
N VAL A 496 -7.09 34.09 0.61
CA VAL A 496 -6.04 33.10 0.27
C VAL A 496 -6.65 31.71 0.16
N ASN A 497 -5.86 30.74 -0.32
CA ASN A 497 -6.26 29.33 -0.43
C ASN A 497 -7.51 29.13 -1.28
N LEU A 498 -7.64 29.90 -2.36
CA LEU A 498 -8.71 29.75 -3.33
C LEU A 498 -8.31 28.72 -4.38
N ARG A 499 -9.26 27.89 -4.81
CA ARG A 499 -9.10 27.07 -6.02
C ARG A 499 -9.21 27.96 -7.27
N PRO A 500 -8.79 27.47 -8.45
CA PRO A 500 -9.12 28.12 -9.71
C PRO A 500 -10.64 28.28 -9.82
N GLY A 501 -11.11 29.35 -10.44
CA GLY A 501 -12.55 29.63 -10.47
C GLY A 501 -12.88 31.04 -10.92
N THR A 502 -14.16 31.39 -10.75
CA THR A 502 -14.66 32.74 -11.00
C THR A 502 -15.30 33.29 -9.75
N TYR A 503 -14.83 34.46 -9.34
CA TYR A 503 -15.16 35.07 -8.05
C TYR A 503 -15.78 36.45 -8.20
N THR A 504 -16.47 36.86 -7.15
CA THR A 504 -17.04 38.19 -6.94
C THR A 504 -16.68 38.65 -5.55
N VAL A 505 -16.18 39.88 -5.42
CA VAL A 505 -16.02 40.55 -4.14
C VAL A 505 -17.01 41.70 -4.02
N THR A 506 -17.61 41.82 -2.85
CA THR A 506 -18.60 42.85 -2.55
C THR A 506 -18.22 43.61 -1.28
N GLU A 507 -18.07 44.92 -1.42
CA GLU A 507 -17.87 45.84 -0.30
C GLU A 507 -19.19 46.09 0.42
N THR A 508 -19.11 46.26 1.75
CA THR A 508 -20.17 46.91 2.50
C THR A 508 -19.85 48.39 2.63
N GLN A 509 -20.61 49.23 1.91
CA GLN A 509 -20.49 50.69 1.90
C GLN A 509 -20.12 51.28 3.28
N PRO A 510 -18.94 51.90 3.40
CA PRO A 510 -18.52 52.60 4.60
C PRO A 510 -19.42 53.78 4.92
N SER A 511 -20.09 53.76 6.08
CA SER A 511 -21.11 54.77 6.43
C SER A 511 -20.63 56.24 6.46
N ALA A 512 -19.33 56.50 6.54
CA ALA A 512 -18.76 57.85 6.50
C ALA A 512 -18.60 58.42 5.08
N TYR A 513 -18.71 57.57 4.06
CA TYR A 513 -18.44 57.89 2.66
C TYR A 513 -19.70 57.64 1.81
N VAL A 514 -19.61 58.08 0.57
CA VAL A 514 -20.52 57.69 -0.52
C VAL A 514 -19.69 56.97 -1.57
N ASP A 515 -20.25 55.94 -2.18
CA ASP A 515 -19.63 55.19 -3.27
C ASP A 515 -18.98 56.08 -4.34
N GLY A 516 -17.76 55.74 -4.71
CA GLY A 516 -16.98 56.38 -5.77
C GLY A 516 -16.68 55.42 -6.93
N LYS A 517 -15.43 55.41 -7.40
CA LYS A 517 -15.02 54.57 -8.53
C LYS A 517 -14.24 53.35 -8.08
N ASP A 518 -14.83 52.19 -8.37
CA ASP A 518 -14.19 50.89 -8.20
C ASP A 518 -13.26 50.55 -9.35
N THR A 519 -12.19 49.82 -9.06
CA THR A 519 -11.19 49.38 -10.05
C THR A 519 -11.00 47.87 -10.00
N ALA A 520 -11.27 47.22 -11.13
CA ALA A 520 -11.02 45.80 -11.30
C ALA A 520 -9.52 45.48 -11.22
N GLY A 521 -9.19 44.33 -10.63
CA GLY A 521 -7.81 43.94 -10.37
C GLY A 521 -7.04 43.42 -11.58
N SER A 522 -5.82 42.97 -11.30
CA SER A 522 -4.84 42.50 -12.30
C SER A 522 -5.29 41.28 -13.10
N SER A 523 -6.22 40.49 -12.57
CA SER A 523 -6.80 39.34 -13.28
C SER A 523 -8.05 39.70 -14.10
N GLY A 524 -8.43 40.97 -14.14
CA GLY A 524 -9.66 41.45 -14.76
C GLY A 524 -10.86 41.40 -13.82
N GLY A 525 -12.06 41.31 -14.40
CA GLY A 525 -13.34 41.42 -13.69
C GLY A 525 -14.20 42.54 -14.24
N SER A 526 -15.35 42.75 -13.62
CA SER A 526 -16.34 43.77 -13.97
C SER A 526 -16.72 44.57 -12.74
N ASN A 527 -16.57 45.89 -12.84
CA ASN A 527 -16.99 46.91 -11.87
C ASN A 527 -18.29 47.62 -12.31
N ALA A 528 -19.16 46.91 -13.04
CA ALA A 528 -20.38 47.50 -13.60
C ALA A 528 -21.47 47.78 -12.54
N SER A 529 -21.26 47.36 -11.30
CA SER A 529 -22.16 47.60 -10.18
C SER A 529 -21.36 48.15 -9.02
N ASN A 530 -21.91 49.20 -8.40
CA ASN A 530 -21.38 49.81 -7.18
C ASN A 530 -21.13 48.72 -6.12
N ASP A 531 -19.99 48.84 -5.43
CA ASP A 531 -19.54 47.99 -4.33
C ASP A 531 -19.33 46.53 -4.76
N ILE A 532 -19.30 46.22 -6.07
CA ILE A 532 -19.24 44.85 -6.58
C ILE A 532 -18.24 44.72 -7.72
N LEU A 533 -17.15 44.01 -7.46
CA LEU A 533 -16.23 43.52 -8.48
C LEU A 533 -16.54 42.05 -8.77
N SER A 534 -17.16 41.79 -9.92
CA SER A 534 -17.67 40.48 -10.32
C SER A 534 -16.85 39.84 -11.44
N ALA A 535 -17.08 38.55 -11.69
CA ALA A 535 -16.49 37.80 -12.78
C ALA A 535 -14.95 37.85 -12.82
N ILE A 536 -14.32 37.81 -11.64
CA ILE A 536 -12.86 37.83 -11.49
C ILE A 536 -12.35 36.39 -11.72
N PRO A 537 -11.64 36.11 -12.83
CA PRO A 537 -11.10 34.78 -13.09
C PRO A 537 -9.81 34.56 -12.29
N LEU A 538 -9.66 33.37 -11.72
CA LEU A 538 -8.42 32.91 -11.11
C LEU A 538 -8.05 31.54 -11.69
N ALA A 539 -6.84 31.43 -12.23
CA ALA A 539 -6.16 30.18 -12.53
C ALA A 539 -5.39 29.67 -11.30
N ALA A 540 -4.86 28.44 -11.37
CA ALA A 540 -4.03 27.87 -10.31
C ALA A 540 -2.82 28.78 -10.01
N GLY A 541 -2.52 28.96 -8.72
CA GLY A 541 -1.44 29.83 -8.25
C GLY A 541 -1.58 31.33 -8.55
N GLN A 542 -2.66 31.76 -9.21
CA GLN A 542 -2.80 33.15 -9.64
C GLN A 542 -3.12 34.07 -8.47
N HIS A 543 -2.55 35.28 -8.49
CA HIS A 543 -2.87 36.36 -7.56
C HIS A 543 -3.55 37.52 -8.30
N SER A 544 -4.86 37.69 -8.10
CA SER A 544 -5.54 38.92 -8.51
C SER A 544 -5.26 40.02 -7.49
N GLN A 545 -4.51 41.04 -7.89
CA GLN A 545 -4.14 42.19 -7.06
C GLN A 545 -4.95 43.41 -7.45
N GLU A 546 -5.02 44.41 -6.56
CA GLU A 546 -5.60 45.73 -6.86
C GLU A 546 -7.09 45.70 -7.27
N ASN A 547 -7.86 44.78 -6.69
CA ASN A 547 -9.33 44.78 -6.77
C ASN A 547 -9.86 45.83 -5.79
N ASN A 548 -9.93 47.10 -6.19
CA ASN A 548 -10.05 48.21 -5.25
C ASN A 548 -11.44 48.84 -5.27
N PHE A 549 -11.88 49.29 -4.10
CA PHE A 549 -13.09 50.09 -3.89
C PHE A 549 -12.69 51.52 -3.50
N GLY A 550 -13.18 52.48 -4.28
CA GLY A 550 -12.83 53.89 -4.15
C GLY A 550 -13.99 54.69 -3.57
N GLU A 551 -13.78 55.31 -2.41
CA GLU A 551 -14.86 55.94 -1.64
C GLU A 551 -14.76 57.46 -1.59
N LEU A 552 -15.87 58.15 -1.84
CA LEU A 552 -15.90 59.61 -1.83
C LEU A 552 -16.26 60.15 -0.44
N PRO A 553 -15.50 61.11 0.11
CA PRO A 553 -15.89 61.78 1.34
C PRO A 553 -17.17 62.61 1.12
N LYS A 554 -18.07 62.59 2.11
CA LYS A 554 -19.35 63.29 2.08
C LYS A 554 -19.17 64.81 2.07
N ALA A 555 -19.90 65.49 1.18
CA ALA A 555 -19.98 66.94 1.13
C ALA A 555 -21.17 67.48 1.95
N ALA A 556 -21.17 68.79 2.21
CA ALA A 556 -22.27 69.46 2.91
C ALA A 556 -22.44 70.92 2.46
N ILE A 557 -23.65 71.44 2.66
CA ILE A 557 -23.98 72.87 2.47
C ILE A 557 -24.64 73.36 3.75
N ASN A 558 -24.15 74.46 4.31
CA ASN A 558 -24.75 75.10 5.46
C ASN A 558 -24.77 76.63 5.32
N GLY A 559 -25.54 77.26 6.20
CA GLY A 559 -25.64 78.71 6.30
C GLY A 559 -26.66 79.14 7.35
N TYR A 560 -27.01 80.41 7.31
CA TYR A 560 -27.94 81.02 8.26
C TYR A 560 -29.03 81.81 7.56
N VAL A 561 -30.22 81.82 8.15
CA VAL A 561 -31.24 82.86 7.93
C VAL A 561 -31.24 83.77 9.17
N TYR A 562 -31.06 85.07 9.00
CA TYR A 562 -30.79 85.98 10.12
C TYR A 562 -31.27 87.40 9.85
N CYS A 563 -31.45 88.18 10.93
CA CYS A 563 -31.72 89.61 10.84
C CYS A 563 -30.45 90.36 10.43
N ASP A 564 -30.37 90.81 9.18
CA ASP A 564 -29.26 91.59 8.63
C ASP A 564 -29.51 93.09 8.94
N ASP A 565 -29.14 93.52 10.14
CA ASP A 565 -29.60 94.80 10.69
C ASP A 565 -28.99 96.01 9.95
N ASP A 566 -27.82 95.84 9.32
CA ASP A 566 -27.15 96.86 8.51
C ASP A 566 -27.14 96.57 6.99
N ASN A 567 -27.76 95.47 6.58
CA ASN A 567 -27.95 95.04 5.20
C ASN A 567 -26.63 94.85 4.42
N ASP A 568 -25.61 94.34 5.10
CA ASP A 568 -24.28 94.13 4.53
C ASP A 568 -24.08 92.71 3.97
N GLY A 569 -24.99 91.78 4.29
CA GLY A 569 -25.00 90.37 3.86
C GLY A 569 -24.03 89.47 4.63
N VAL A 570 -23.45 89.93 5.73
CA VAL A 570 -22.60 89.15 6.63
C VAL A 570 -23.36 88.92 7.93
N LYS A 571 -23.34 87.70 8.47
CA LYS A 571 -23.94 87.43 9.77
C LYS A 571 -23.02 87.85 10.91
N ASP A 572 -23.26 89.04 11.43
CA ASP A 572 -22.43 89.70 12.42
C ASP A 572 -22.73 89.31 13.87
N GLY A 573 -21.79 89.64 14.75
CA GLY A 573 -21.92 89.46 16.19
C GLY A 573 -22.96 90.40 16.79
N GLY A 574 -24.19 89.93 16.97
CA GLY A 574 -25.31 90.70 17.54
C GLY A 574 -26.61 90.54 16.76
N GLU A 575 -26.50 90.06 15.53
CA GLU A 575 -27.63 89.77 14.66
C GLU A 575 -28.33 88.47 15.03
N ALA A 576 -29.65 88.56 15.16
CA ALA A 576 -30.46 87.43 15.62
C ALA A 576 -30.70 86.45 14.47
N GLY A 577 -30.45 85.17 14.71
CA GLY A 577 -30.90 84.12 13.79
C GLY A 577 -32.42 83.97 13.77
N LEU A 578 -32.96 83.62 12.61
CA LEU A 578 -34.39 83.42 12.41
C LEU A 578 -34.71 81.93 12.40
N SER A 579 -35.39 81.46 13.44
CA SER A 579 -35.75 80.04 13.61
C SER A 579 -37.03 79.66 12.89
N GLY A 580 -37.13 78.42 12.42
CA GLY A 580 -38.34 77.88 11.80
C GLY A 580 -38.50 78.22 10.33
N VAL A 581 -37.50 78.85 9.71
CA VAL A 581 -37.50 79.19 8.28
C VAL A 581 -37.17 77.95 7.46
N THR A 582 -37.91 77.74 6.36
CA THR A 582 -37.72 76.57 5.49
C THR A 582 -36.80 76.90 4.31
N VAL A 583 -35.67 76.21 4.26
CA VAL A 583 -34.70 76.26 3.16
C VAL A 583 -34.79 74.96 2.36
N THR A 584 -34.81 75.05 1.03
CA THR A 584 -34.83 73.89 0.15
C THR A 584 -33.54 73.79 -0.64
N LEU A 585 -32.99 72.60 -0.73
CA LEU A 585 -31.90 72.23 -1.62
C LEU A 585 -32.50 71.60 -2.89
N SER A 586 -32.04 72.04 -4.05
CA SER A 586 -32.28 71.39 -5.34
C SER A 586 -30.97 71.29 -6.13
N GLY A 587 -30.83 70.30 -7.01
CA GLY A 587 -29.60 70.16 -7.79
C GLY A 587 -29.46 68.84 -8.52
N THR A 588 -28.25 68.58 -9.00
CA THR A 588 -27.87 67.32 -9.63
C THR A 588 -26.50 66.90 -9.12
N ASP A 589 -26.38 65.64 -8.70
CA ASP A 589 -25.10 65.06 -8.26
C ASP A 589 -24.18 64.67 -9.43
N ASP A 590 -22.98 64.20 -9.11
CA ASP A 590 -21.94 63.67 -9.99
C ASP A 590 -22.41 62.51 -10.87
N LEU A 591 -23.41 61.74 -10.41
CA LEU A 591 -24.02 60.64 -11.15
C LEU A 591 -25.17 61.11 -12.06
N GLY A 592 -25.49 62.42 -12.08
CA GLY A 592 -26.59 62.97 -12.86
C GLY A 592 -27.97 62.80 -12.21
N GLN A 593 -28.03 62.36 -10.95
CA GLN A 593 -29.29 62.16 -10.23
C GLN A 593 -29.78 63.49 -9.63
N THR A 594 -31.08 63.72 -9.72
CA THR A 594 -31.68 64.93 -9.13
C THR A 594 -31.75 64.81 -7.62
N VAL A 595 -31.25 65.83 -6.92
CA VAL A 595 -31.34 65.94 -5.46
C VAL A 595 -32.36 67.02 -5.10
N ASN A 596 -33.27 66.69 -4.18
CA ASN A 596 -34.20 67.64 -3.57
C ASN A 596 -34.31 67.36 -2.07
N ALA A 597 -34.08 68.35 -1.23
CA ALA A 597 -34.18 68.23 0.23
C ALA A 597 -34.70 69.52 0.86
N THR A 598 -35.16 69.45 2.11
CA THR A 598 -35.62 70.61 2.88
C THR A 598 -35.01 70.59 4.27
N ALA A 599 -34.53 71.73 4.73
CA ALA A 599 -34.07 71.97 6.09
C ALA A 599 -34.89 73.08 6.73
N THR A 600 -34.98 73.07 8.06
CA THR A 600 -35.59 74.15 8.84
C THR A 600 -34.54 74.73 9.76
N THR A 601 -34.46 76.06 9.81
CA THR A 601 -33.46 76.75 10.62
C THR A 601 -33.68 76.52 12.13
N ASP A 602 -32.58 76.32 12.85
CA ASP A 602 -32.58 76.15 14.30
C ASP A 602 -32.80 77.48 15.06
N GLY A 603 -32.67 77.46 16.39
CA GLY A 603 -32.84 78.65 17.23
C GLY A 603 -31.84 79.79 16.97
N ASN A 604 -30.72 79.50 16.30
CA ASN A 604 -29.70 80.46 15.89
C ASN A 604 -29.78 80.80 14.39
N GLY A 605 -30.84 80.36 13.71
CA GLY A 605 -31.02 80.56 12.28
C GLY A 605 -30.21 79.60 11.39
N TYR A 606 -29.50 78.63 11.96
CA TYR A 606 -28.62 77.73 11.20
C TYR A 606 -29.41 76.65 10.46
N TYR A 607 -29.07 76.38 9.21
CA TYR A 607 -29.53 75.22 8.46
C TYR A 607 -28.34 74.45 7.86
N GLU A 608 -28.55 73.17 7.61
CA GLU A 608 -27.52 72.31 7.01
C GLU A 608 -28.12 71.16 6.19
N PHE A 609 -27.44 70.84 5.10
CA PHE A 609 -27.62 69.66 4.28
C PHE A 609 -26.32 68.84 4.32
N THR A 610 -26.32 67.72 5.04
CA THR A 610 -25.17 66.80 5.16
C THR A 610 -25.28 65.59 4.23
N GLY A 611 -24.16 64.93 3.97
CA GLY A 611 -24.16 63.64 3.26
C GLY A 611 -24.42 63.78 1.77
N LEU A 612 -24.10 64.94 1.21
CA LEU A 612 -24.24 65.22 -0.21
C LEU A 612 -23.10 64.54 -0.98
N ARG A 613 -23.42 64.06 -2.19
CA ARG A 613 -22.42 63.69 -3.18
C ARG A 613 -21.81 64.96 -3.81
N PRO A 614 -20.66 64.87 -4.51
CA PRO A 614 -20.21 65.95 -5.38
C PRO A 614 -21.29 66.31 -6.40
N GLY A 615 -21.35 67.56 -6.84
CA GLY A 615 -22.43 67.99 -7.73
C GLY A 615 -22.63 69.50 -7.81
N SER A 616 -23.71 69.90 -8.46
CA SER A 616 -24.12 71.30 -8.56
C SER A 616 -25.51 71.51 -7.95
N TYR A 617 -25.56 72.44 -7.00
CA TYR A 617 -26.71 72.64 -6.13
C TYR A 617 -27.17 74.09 -6.09
N THR A 618 -28.41 74.27 -5.67
CA THR A 618 -29.06 75.54 -5.40
C THR A 618 -29.81 75.42 -4.08
N VAL A 619 -29.58 76.37 -3.17
CA VAL A 619 -30.39 76.52 -1.96
C VAL A 619 -31.33 77.71 -2.13
N THR A 620 -32.55 77.55 -1.66
CA THR A 620 -33.61 78.56 -1.78
C THR A 620 -34.30 78.70 -0.43
N GLU A 621 -34.36 79.92 0.08
CA GLU A 621 -35.29 80.26 1.13
C GLU A 621 -36.69 80.36 0.52
N THR A 622 -37.59 79.48 0.98
CA THR A 622 -38.91 79.32 0.34
C THR A 622 -40.00 80.08 1.06
N THR A 623 -39.72 80.58 2.26
CA THR A 623 -40.71 81.24 3.11
C THR A 623 -40.09 82.44 3.78
N GLN A 624 -40.32 83.61 3.18
CA GLN A 624 -40.01 84.90 3.78
C GLN A 624 -40.54 84.98 5.22
N PRO A 625 -39.72 85.31 6.23
CA PRO A 625 -40.14 85.33 7.62
C PRO A 625 -41.14 86.47 7.87
N ALA A 626 -42.12 86.22 8.75
CA ALA A 626 -43.12 87.23 9.08
C ALA A 626 -42.47 88.49 9.70
N ASP A 627 -42.99 89.66 9.32
CA ASP A 627 -42.48 90.97 9.77
C ASP A 627 -41.01 91.26 9.39
N LYS A 628 -40.48 90.58 8.36
CA LYS A 628 -39.20 90.86 7.69
C LYS A 628 -39.44 91.23 6.22
N LEU A 629 -38.41 91.79 5.60
CA LEU A 629 -38.29 91.99 4.16
C LEU A 629 -36.96 91.39 3.73
N ASP A 630 -36.91 90.83 2.52
CA ASP A 630 -35.69 90.43 1.82
C ASP A 630 -34.58 91.48 1.97
N GLY A 631 -33.46 91.03 2.53
CA GLY A 631 -32.23 91.77 2.69
C GLY A 631 -31.18 91.30 1.69
N LYS A 632 -29.91 91.29 2.10
CA LYS A 632 -28.82 90.91 1.20
C LYS A 632 -28.36 89.48 1.46
N ASP A 633 -28.56 88.62 0.46
CA ASP A 633 -28.06 87.25 0.48
C ASP A 633 -26.56 87.16 0.12
N THR A 634 -25.89 86.18 0.71
CA THR A 634 -24.47 85.92 0.48
C THR A 634 -24.23 84.46 0.14
N ALA A 635 -23.62 84.24 -1.03
CA ALA A 635 -23.19 82.92 -1.45
C ALA A 635 -22.02 82.44 -0.58
N GLY A 636 -22.06 81.16 -0.20
CA GLY A 636 -21.07 80.55 0.66
C GLY A 636 -19.72 80.28 -0.02
N ASN A 637 -18.73 79.91 0.80
CA ASN A 637 -17.40 79.51 0.36
C ASN A 637 -16.82 78.42 1.29
N PRO A 638 -16.03 77.46 0.77
CA PRO A 638 -15.73 77.17 -0.64
C PRO A 638 -16.90 76.52 -1.39
N GLY A 639 -16.81 76.46 -2.72
CA GLY A 639 -17.81 75.83 -3.59
C GLY A 639 -18.44 76.79 -4.61
N GLY A 640 -18.26 78.09 -4.40
CA GLY A 640 -18.82 79.13 -5.27
C GLY A 640 -20.34 79.18 -5.22
N GLY A 641 -20.89 80.21 -5.85
CA GLY A 641 -22.33 80.39 -5.94
C GLY A 641 -22.67 81.81 -6.38
N THR A 642 -23.89 82.00 -6.85
CA THR A 642 -24.45 83.31 -7.19
C THR A 642 -25.68 83.53 -6.34
N ALA A 643 -25.58 84.50 -5.44
CA ALA A 643 -26.70 84.99 -4.65
C ALA A 643 -27.60 85.90 -5.49
N SER A 644 -28.89 85.67 -5.37
CA SER A 644 -30.00 86.49 -5.85
C SER A 644 -31.14 86.36 -4.84
N ASN A 645 -32.11 87.26 -4.86
CA ASN A 645 -33.26 87.26 -3.93
C ASN A 645 -33.76 85.85 -3.60
N GLU A 646 -33.52 85.42 -2.37
CA GLU A 646 -33.94 84.15 -1.76
C GLU A 646 -33.34 82.88 -2.40
N VAL A 647 -32.31 83.02 -3.23
CA VAL A 647 -31.72 81.91 -4.00
C VAL A 647 -30.20 82.05 -4.10
N ILE A 648 -29.49 81.04 -3.62
CA ILE A 648 -28.04 80.86 -3.86
C ILE A 648 -27.88 79.67 -4.81
N SER A 649 -27.52 79.97 -6.05
CA SER A 649 -27.42 79.00 -7.15
C SER A 649 -25.96 78.70 -7.53
N ASN A 650 -25.75 77.61 -8.29
CA ASN A 650 -24.43 77.20 -8.78
C ASN A 650 -23.40 76.90 -7.68
N ILE A 651 -23.87 76.32 -6.57
CA ILE A 651 -22.98 75.80 -5.51
C ILE A 651 -22.38 74.49 -6.02
N VAL A 652 -21.08 74.47 -6.30
CA VAL A 652 -20.38 73.29 -6.81
C VAL A 652 -19.66 72.61 -5.66
N LEU A 653 -20.05 71.37 -5.35
CA LEU A 653 -19.39 70.55 -4.36
C LEU A 653 -18.42 69.58 -5.02
N THR A 654 -17.18 69.56 -4.54
CA THR A 654 -16.21 68.48 -4.78
C THR A 654 -16.27 67.48 -3.62
N PRO A 655 -15.65 66.28 -3.72
CA PRO A 655 -15.64 65.32 -2.62
C PRO A 655 -15.16 65.95 -1.30
N GLY A 656 -15.90 65.72 -0.22
CA GLY A 656 -15.60 66.24 1.12
C GLY A 656 -15.79 67.75 1.32
N LEU A 657 -16.22 68.49 0.29
CA LEU A 657 -16.34 69.94 0.38
C LEU A 657 -17.54 70.34 1.26
N VAL A 658 -17.29 71.22 2.23
CA VAL A 658 -18.36 71.88 2.99
C VAL A 658 -18.46 73.33 2.50
N SER A 659 -19.56 73.67 1.83
CA SER A 659 -19.88 75.07 1.50
C SER A 659 -20.54 75.72 2.70
N ASN A 660 -19.78 76.58 3.38
CA ASN A 660 -20.23 77.29 4.57
C ASN A 660 -20.77 78.67 4.22
N ASP A 661 -21.61 79.20 5.11
CA ASP A 661 -22.07 80.60 5.06
C ASP A 661 -22.89 80.94 3.80
N ASN A 662 -23.73 79.99 3.34
CA ASN A 662 -24.75 80.27 2.33
C ASN A 662 -25.93 80.99 3.01
N ASN A 663 -25.80 82.29 3.20
CA ASN A 663 -26.65 83.04 4.13
C ASN A 663 -27.76 83.82 3.42
N PHE A 664 -28.92 83.85 4.06
CA PHE A 664 -30.08 84.66 3.69
C PHE A 664 -30.29 85.76 4.73
N GLY A 665 -30.10 87.01 4.31
CA GLY A 665 -30.12 88.18 5.17
C GLY A 665 -31.48 88.86 5.13
N GLU A 666 -32.04 89.17 6.30
CA GLU A 666 -33.42 89.68 6.40
C GLU A 666 -33.50 91.01 7.16
N ILE A 667 -34.12 92.02 6.56
CA ILE A 667 -34.21 93.36 7.16
C ILE A 667 -35.56 93.62 7.82
N LEU A 668 -35.57 94.52 8.80
CA LEU A 668 -36.82 95.02 9.37
C LEU A 668 -37.47 96.06 8.44
N PRO A 669 -38.80 96.00 8.23
CA PRO A 669 -39.52 97.06 7.54
C PRO A 669 -39.31 98.42 8.22
N ALA A 670 -38.93 99.44 7.45
CA ALA A 670 -38.84 100.81 7.95
C ALA A 670 -40.21 101.30 8.46
N LYS A 671 -40.26 101.83 9.68
CA LYS A 671 -41.47 102.40 10.28
C LYS A 671 -41.38 103.93 10.32
N LEU A 672 -42.25 104.61 9.59
CA LEU A 672 -42.47 106.04 9.76
C LEU A 672 -43.64 106.25 10.72
N SER A 673 -43.39 106.83 11.90
CA SER A 673 -44.43 107.19 12.87
C SER A 673 -44.34 108.66 13.24
N GLY A 674 -45.49 109.30 13.42
CA GLY A 674 -45.63 110.70 13.81
C GLY A 674 -47.00 110.96 14.40
N TYR A 675 -47.11 111.98 15.26
CA TYR A 675 -48.40 112.45 15.77
C TYR A 675 -48.91 113.59 14.87
N VAL A 676 -50.22 113.61 14.60
CA VAL A 676 -50.90 114.74 13.94
C VAL A 676 -51.24 115.80 14.97
#